data_AF-K1QA95-F1
#
_entry.id   AF-K1QA95-F1
#
_cell.length_a   1.000
_cell.length_b   1.000
_cell.length_c   1.000
_cell.angle_alpha   90.00
_cell.angle_beta   90.00
_cell.angle_gamma   90.00
#
_symmetry.space_group_name_H-M   'P 1'
#
loop_
_entity.id
_entity.type
_entity.pdbx_description
1 polymer ?
#
loop_
_entity_poly.entity_id
_entity_poly.type
_entity_poly.pdbx_seq_one_letter_code
_entity_poly.pdbx_strand_id
1 'polypeptide(L)'
;MPLRIEFDDRQKLHMRVIKVTVKAYKVKSFHNGGTHDFLAFNQLSNVSASVLLSGVVYCLFGVVLALSDGGVADKFIGTTFVFLYELIAYVFILTQSAFASITTSIVTGAIAERCKLIAYFITTVFISGFIHPVARHWTIYGRGWLNIEPIVYQDNAGSGTIHVVAGIAALVGAAMLGPRTGRFDSSLKKDFTERCYSARVAAVGGFILLIGFLAFIWGCRELFVFESSYDPIALSKVNPSASCFIAAITSLFINRYFGKKWSLFVAINGGLAGMVAISAGSDHFEPYAAAVVGLIAAIVYRTFSVLLVRLRIDDPLDVVAVHFVGGSWGLIAVAIFHKTKGILYAWQTESAASVKFAHPANEFMEIKKENEETVDITFNASPEKICQKDTYFAGDKAIIQIGFVVREVGAVRLGDTKRILLRHVFNLILSGVVYCLIGYAFAFSDGGTADKFIGMKLDFSDEILAYKYILLQCIFASMTASIVSGAVAERCKFIAHFVYTVFITGLIHPVVRHWTLYNRGWLYNGDEYSTLDYARIGFHDDVGSGAVHVIGGIAALMGAMMIGPRTGRFDPTLKKDFTESCYSTRIAFLGGLVMAIGLLTIISESPLLFVINYQGDLDADSTIYVFTSGSFAGFCLLLLINCDNRYFGTGRSALNAINGGLTGMIAVSTGYDNYSTHVAIAVGVISIIVYTAYSLLLTRLGIDDPLDVVAVHFGGGSLGLIAVAFFHETYGIFYAWNLQSAYILGWQCIGLMAIIVWTAVISGLMFGVLRLFGILRVCDEAQEKEFAKPAHKIKEITKENQKTVVFTVEASLENTCQKDMYLANASVGFSNQVVVDADPEKYTDGGWYSIYHPVDSSCY
;
A
#
# COMPACT_ATOMS: atom_id res chain seq x y z
N MET A 1 12.74 -2.77 -55.51
CA MET A 1 13.74 -1.84 -56.10
C MET A 1 13.84 -2.16 -57.59
N PRO A 2 13.80 -1.19 -58.52
CA PRO A 2 14.19 -1.47 -59.90
C PRO A 2 15.72 -1.36 -60.00
N LEU A 3 16.40 -2.48 -60.21
CA LEU A 3 17.80 -2.53 -60.61
C LEU A 3 17.84 -2.55 -62.13
N ARG A 4 18.60 -1.62 -62.75
CA ARG A 4 18.92 -1.72 -64.17
C ARG A 4 20.34 -2.26 -64.29
N ILE A 5 20.47 -3.40 -64.94
CA ILE A 5 21.75 -4.05 -65.22
C ILE A 5 22.11 -3.67 -66.65
N GLU A 6 23.24 -3.01 -66.83
CA GLU A 6 23.80 -2.70 -68.13
C GLU A 6 25.16 -3.40 -68.26
N PHE A 7 25.42 -4.00 -69.42
CA PHE A 7 26.68 -4.64 -69.76
C PHE A 7 27.44 -3.74 -70.73
N ASP A 8 28.74 -3.57 -70.50
CA ASP A 8 29.65 -3.00 -71.49
C ASP A 8 30.17 -4.11 -72.42
N ASP A 9 30.66 -3.74 -73.61
CA ASP A 9 31.10 -4.58 -74.73
C ASP A 9 32.28 -5.53 -74.36
N ARG A 10 32.75 -5.52 -73.12
CA ARG A 10 33.75 -6.43 -72.54
C ARG A 10 33.22 -7.36 -71.44
N GLN A 11 31.90 -7.51 -71.30
CA GLN A 11 31.22 -8.36 -70.30
C GLN A 11 31.63 -8.12 -68.83
N LYS A 12 31.92 -6.88 -68.44
CA LYS A 12 32.00 -6.49 -67.01
C LYS A 12 30.63 -6.05 -66.52
N LEU A 13 30.15 -6.65 -65.43
CA LEU A 13 28.87 -6.31 -64.80
C LEU A 13 29.01 -5.00 -64.00
N HIS A 14 28.37 -3.92 -64.44
CA HIS A 14 28.25 -2.69 -63.67
C HIS A 14 26.84 -2.58 -63.08
N MET A 15 26.70 -2.78 -61.78
CA MET A 15 25.45 -2.48 -61.07
C MET A 15 25.43 -1.00 -60.69
N ARG A 16 24.61 -0.21 -61.38
CA ARG A 16 24.39 1.20 -61.01
C ARG A 16 23.03 1.34 -60.32
N VAL A 17 23.04 1.69 -59.05
CA VAL A 17 21.80 2.03 -58.32
C VAL A 17 21.38 3.42 -58.77
N ILE A 18 20.36 3.49 -59.63
CA ILE A 18 19.81 4.76 -60.11
C ILE A 18 18.97 5.37 -58.99
N LYS A 19 19.61 6.27 -58.23
CA LYS A 19 18.97 7.27 -57.35
C LYS A 19 18.08 6.69 -56.24
N VAL A 20 18.71 6.35 -55.11
CA VAL A 20 17.96 6.08 -53.86
C VAL A 20 17.53 7.41 -53.24
N THR A 21 16.25 7.75 -53.35
CA THR A 21 15.68 8.87 -52.60
C THR A 21 15.31 8.37 -51.21
N VAL A 22 16.25 8.38 -50.27
CA VAL A 22 15.92 8.11 -48.85
C VAL A 22 15.28 9.37 -48.29
N LYS A 23 13.95 9.36 -48.11
CA LYS A 23 13.26 10.36 -47.31
C LYS A 23 13.64 10.12 -45.84
N ALA A 24 14.73 10.73 -45.39
CA ALA A 24 15.08 10.74 -43.98
C ALA A 24 14.12 11.68 -43.25
N TYR A 25 13.01 11.13 -42.74
CA TYR A 25 12.25 11.82 -41.72
C TYR A 25 13.13 11.89 -40.47
N LYS A 26 13.29 13.08 -39.90
CA LYS A 26 13.83 13.21 -38.54
C LYS A 26 12.75 12.69 -37.59
N VAL A 27 12.58 11.37 -37.54
CA VAL A 27 11.82 10.70 -36.50
C VAL A 27 12.58 11.02 -35.21
N LYS A 28 12.05 11.91 -34.38
CA LYS A 28 12.38 11.89 -32.96
C LYS A 28 12.06 10.46 -32.54
N SER A 29 13.09 9.66 -32.30
CA SER A 29 13.00 8.25 -31.94
C SER A 29 11.77 8.02 -31.06
N PHE A 30 10.77 7.38 -31.65
CA PHE A 30 9.77 6.63 -30.91
C PHE A 30 10.42 5.27 -30.72
N HIS A 31 11.23 5.14 -29.68
CA HIS A 31 11.61 3.91 -28.95
C HIS A 31 12.96 4.11 -28.25
N ASN A 32 12.96 4.90 -27.17
CA ASN A 32 13.87 4.67 -26.04
C ASN A 32 13.16 3.81 -24.95
N GLY A 33 11.98 3.26 -25.23
CA GLY A 33 11.22 2.42 -24.29
C GLY A 33 11.91 1.08 -24.02
N GLY A 34 12.39 0.39 -25.07
CA GLY A 34 12.88 -0.99 -24.96
C GLY A 34 14.02 -1.20 -23.97
N THR A 35 14.99 -0.29 -23.85
CA THR A 35 16.10 -0.42 -22.89
C THR A 35 15.69 -0.12 -21.45
N HIS A 36 14.81 0.85 -21.23
CA HIS A 36 14.28 1.17 -19.90
C HIS A 36 13.31 0.09 -19.40
N ASP A 37 12.44 -0.42 -20.29
CA ASP A 37 11.55 -1.56 -20.01
C ASP A 37 12.35 -2.82 -19.69
N PHE A 38 13.41 -3.10 -20.45
CA PHE A 38 14.30 -4.25 -20.21
C PHE A 38 15.03 -4.15 -18.86
N LEU A 39 15.60 -3.00 -18.51
CA LEU A 39 16.29 -2.82 -17.23
C LEU A 39 15.31 -2.90 -16.04
N ALA A 40 14.11 -2.35 -16.18
CA ALA A 40 13.07 -2.44 -15.15
C ALA A 40 12.59 -3.89 -14.96
N PHE A 41 12.33 -4.61 -16.06
CA PHE A 41 11.97 -6.03 -16.02
C PHE A 41 13.08 -6.88 -15.39
N ASN A 42 14.33 -6.68 -15.83
CA ASN A 42 15.47 -7.38 -15.27
C ASN A 42 15.62 -7.10 -13.76
N GLN A 43 15.45 -5.84 -13.33
CA GLN A 43 15.48 -5.51 -11.90
C GLN A 43 14.34 -6.22 -11.13
N LEU A 44 13.12 -6.26 -11.68
CA LEU A 44 12.01 -6.98 -11.08
C LEU A 44 12.32 -8.48 -10.95
N SER A 45 12.81 -9.11 -12.02
CA SER A 45 13.21 -10.52 -12.00
C SER A 45 14.33 -10.79 -10.99
N ASN A 46 15.34 -9.91 -10.92
CA ASN A 46 16.45 -10.03 -9.98
C ASN A 46 15.97 -9.97 -8.52
N VAL A 47 15.10 -9.01 -8.19
CA VAL A 47 14.57 -8.86 -6.83
C VAL A 47 13.72 -10.07 -6.47
N SER A 48 12.78 -10.47 -7.33
CA SER A 48 11.91 -11.63 -7.08
C SER A 48 12.72 -12.91 -6.88
N ALA A 49 13.70 -13.16 -7.74
CA ALA A 49 14.54 -14.34 -7.64
C ALA A 49 15.45 -14.31 -6.40
N SER A 50 15.90 -13.12 -5.97
CA SER A 50 16.65 -12.92 -4.72
C SER A 50 15.80 -13.27 -3.49
N VAL A 51 14.54 -12.81 -3.41
CA VAL A 51 13.62 -13.16 -2.30
C VAL A 51 13.40 -14.67 -2.22
N LEU A 52 13.07 -15.30 -3.35
CA LEU A 52 12.80 -16.74 -3.41
C LEU A 52 14.04 -17.56 -3.02
N LEU A 53 15.21 -17.21 -3.57
CA LEU A 53 16.46 -17.88 -3.25
C LEU A 53 16.85 -17.67 -1.78
N SER A 54 16.66 -16.46 -1.25
CA SER A 54 16.97 -16.14 0.14
C SER A 54 16.24 -17.05 1.11
N GLY A 55 14.93 -17.25 0.89
CA GLY A 55 14.11 -18.11 1.74
C GLY A 55 14.60 -19.56 1.75
N VAL A 56 14.93 -20.11 0.57
CA VAL A 56 15.48 -21.47 0.44
C VAL A 56 16.83 -21.59 1.15
N VAL A 57 17.76 -20.66 0.89
CA VAL A 57 19.10 -20.67 1.49
C VAL A 57 19.04 -20.53 3.01
N TYR A 58 18.16 -19.65 3.52
CA TYR A 58 18.01 -19.48 4.95
C TYR A 58 17.48 -20.76 5.60
N CYS A 59 16.48 -21.41 5.02
CA CYS A 59 15.97 -22.68 5.54
C CYS A 59 17.02 -23.81 5.53
N LEU A 60 17.88 -23.86 4.50
CA LEU A 60 18.91 -24.91 4.38
C LEU A 60 20.12 -24.69 5.30
N PHE A 61 20.56 -23.44 5.45
CA PHE A 61 21.82 -23.11 6.14
C PHE A 61 21.62 -22.10 7.27
N GLY A 62 20.82 -21.05 7.02
CA GLY A 62 20.63 -19.95 7.95
C GLY A 62 19.97 -20.33 9.27
N VAL A 63 19.02 -21.28 9.27
CA VAL A 63 18.37 -21.77 10.50
C VAL A 63 19.40 -22.33 11.48
N VAL A 64 20.36 -23.11 11.00
CA VAL A 64 21.42 -23.70 11.83
C VAL A 64 22.30 -22.60 12.43
N LEU A 65 22.77 -21.69 11.58
CA LEU A 65 23.69 -20.64 12.01
C LEU A 65 23.05 -19.63 12.95
N ALA A 66 21.76 -19.35 12.77
CA ALA A 66 21.02 -18.40 13.59
C ALA A 66 20.55 -19.05 14.91
N LEU A 67 19.88 -20.20 14.87
CA LEU A 67 19.01 -20.66 15.96
C LEU A 67 19.56 -21.81 16.80
N SER A 68 20.72 -22.37 16.46
CA SER A 68 21.27 -23.55 17.14
C SER A 68 21.70 -23.30 18.60
N ASP A 69 21.48 -24.31 19.46
CA ASP A 69 22.08 -24.45 20.80
C ASP A 69 23.43 -25.18 20.70
N GLY A 70 24.50 -24.45 20.36
CA GLY A 70 25.84 -24.91 20.69
C GLY A 70 26.12 -24.57 22.16
N GLY A 71 26.77 -25.43 22.92
CA GLY A 71 27.05 -25.19 24.35
C GLY A 71 27.83 -23.89 24.66
N VAL A 72 28.36 -23.77 25.88
CA VAL A 72 28.95 -22.53 26.44
C VAL A 72 30.05 -21.86 25.57
N ALA A 73 30.65 -22.58 24.60
CA ALA A 73 31.65 -22.10 23.66
C ALA A 73 31.10 -21.45 22.35
N ASP A 74 29.81 -21.58 22.03
CA ASP A 74 29.25 -21.25 20.69
C ASP A 74 28.42 -19.96 20.65
N LYS A 75 28.71 -18.97 21.51
CA LYS A 75 27.93 -17.71 21.58
C LYS A 75 28.04 -16.79 20.35
N PHE A 76 28.94 -17.10 19.42
CA PHE A 76 29.22 -16.29 18.23
C PHE A 76 28.49 -16.81 16.97
N ILE A 77 28.27 -18.11 16.85
CA ILE A 77 27.67 -18.72 15.66
C ILE A 77 27.01 -20.05 16.04
N GLY A 78 25.82 -20.31 15.51
CA GLY A 78 25.16 -21.61 15.67
C GLY A 78 25.81 -22.71 14.82
N THR A 79 25.96 -23.91 15.37
CA THR A 79 26.73 -25.01 14.74
C THR A 79 25.96 -26.32 14.59
N THR A 80 24.85 -26.50 15.32
CA THR A 80 24.11 -27.78 15.43
C THR A 80 22.75 -27.71 14.73
N PHE A 81 22.41 -28.74 13.94
CA PHE A 81 21.13 -28.82 13.25
C PHE A 81 19.98 -29.05 14.25
N VAL A 82 19.01 -28.14 14.31
CA VAL A 82 17.80 -28.30 15.13
C VAL A 82 16.69 -28.82 14.22
N PHE A 83 16.31 -30.09 14.37
CA PHE A 83 15.04 -30.59 13.83
C PHE A 83 13.91 -30.11 14.74
N LEU A 84 13.00 -29.31 14.21
CA LEU A 84 11.90 -28.73 14.96
C LEU A 84 10.60 -29.47 14.60
N TYR A 85 10.01 -30.15 15.58
CA TYR A 85 8.81 -30.99 15.41
C TYR A 85 7.51 -30.27 15.81
N GLU A 86 7.54 -28.97 16.09
CA GLU A 86 6.38 -28.20 16.57
C GLU A 86 5.96 -27.07 15.62
N LEU A 87 4.65 -26.82 15.52
CA LEU A 87 4.05 -25.78 14.67
C LEU A 87 4.63 -24.38 14.93
N ILE A 88 4.80 -24.02 16.20
CA ILE A 88 5.36 -22.72 16.64
C ILE A 88 6.77 -22.50 16.06
N ALA A 89 7.55 -23.57 15.99
CA ALA A 89 8.91 -23.52 15.48
C ALA A 89 8.96 -23.29 13.96
N TYR A 90 7.98 -23.82 13.21
CA TYR A 90 7.86 -23.53 11.78
C TYR A 90 7.50 -22.05 11.52
N VAL A 91 6.56 -21.48 12.28
CA VAL A 91 6.18 -20.07 12.14
C VAL A 91 7.36 -19.16 12.49
N PHE A 92 8.11 -19.50 13.54
CA PHE A 92 9.33 -18.78 13.90
C PHE A 92 10.40 -18.85 12.80
N ILE A 93 10.68 -20.04 12.24
CA ILE A 93 11.61 -20.20 11.12
C ILE A 93 11.17 -19.37 9.91
N LEU A 94 9.89 -19.42 9.54
CA LEU A 94 9.35 -18.65 8.41
C LEU A 94 9.52 -17.14 8.62
N THR A 95 9.30 -16.68 9.86
CA THR A 95 9.53 -15.28 10.22
C THR A 95 11.00 -14.88 10.08
N GLN A 96 11.92 -15.70 10.59
CA GLN A 96 13.35 -15.41 10.44
C GLN A 96 13.82 -15.53 8.97
N SER A 97 13.23 -16.42 8.20
CA SER A 97 13.45 -16.53 6.75
C SER A 97 12.98 -15.28 6.01
N ALA A 98 11.85 -14.69 6.42
CA ALA A 98 11.41 -13.39 5.93
C ALA A 98 12.40 -12.28 6.31
N PHE A 99 12.96 -12.27 7.52
CA PHE A 99 13.97 -11.28 7.95
C PHE A 99 15.24 -11.36 7.08
N ALA A 100 15.71 -12.58 6.80
CA ALA A 100 16.85 -12.80 5.91
C ALA A 100 16.55 -12.32 4.48
N SER A 101 15.33 -12.56 4.00
CA SER A 101 14.85 -12.13 2.68
C SER A 101 14.69 -10.61 2.56
N ILE A 102 14.30 -9.94 3.64
CA ILE A 102 14.29 -8.48 3.71
C ILE A 102 15.73 -7.94 3.69
N THR A 103 16.63 -8.55 4.48
CA THR A 103 18.04 -8.14 4.54
C THR A 103 18.70 -8.19 3.16
N THR A 104 18.48 -9.26 2.39
CA THR A 104 18.97 -9.39 1.01
C THR A 104 18.30 -8.38 0.07
N SER A 105 16.98 -8.24 0.14
CA SER A 105 16.21 -7.33 -0.70
C SER A 105 16.62 -5.87 -0.54
N ILE A 106 16.92 -5.43 0.68
CA ILE A 106 17.37 -4.06 0.97
C ILE A 106 18.64 -3.74 0.15
N VAL A 107 19.62 -4.65 0.13
CA VAL A 107 20.89 -4.46 -0.61
C VAL A 107 20.64 -4.25 -2.11
N THR A 108 19.63 -4.93 -2.67
CA THR A 108 19.29 -4.82 -4.10
C THR A 108 18.93 -3.41 -4.54
N GLY A 109 18.38 -2.59 -3.64
CA GLY A 109 18.00 -1.21 -3.93
C GLY A 109 19.20 -0.29 -4.21
N ALA A 110 20.30 -0.51 -3.50
CA ALA A 110 21.51 0.31 -3.63
C ALA A 110 22.28 -0.01 -4.92
N ILE A 111 22.22 -1.26 -5.37
CA ILE A 111 22.93 -1.77 -6.56
C ILE A 111 22.03 -1.88 -7.81
N ALA A 112 20.81 -1.35 -7.72
CA ALA A 112 19.81 -1.42 -8.79
C ALA A 112 20.31 -0.89 -10.14
N GLU A 113 19.82 -1.49 -11.22
CA GLU A 113 20.08 -1.15 -12.64
C GLU A 113 21.51 -1.45 -13.16
N ARG A 114 22.47 -1.77 -12.30
CA ARG A 114 23.89 -1.96 -12.68
C ARG A 114 24.54 -3.25 -12.18
N CYS A 115 23.81 -4.10 -11.48
CA CYS A 115 24.27 -5.41 -11.04
C CYS A 115 23.74 -6.53 -11.97
N LYS A 116 24.58 -7.54 -12.28
CA LYS A 116 24.20 -8.72 -13.07
C LYS A 116 23.42 -9.71 -12.21
N LEU A 117 22.47 -10.45 -12.80
CA LEU A 117 21.65 -11.45 -12.08
C LEU A 117 22.49 -12.47 -11.28
N ILE A 118 23.59 -12.98 -11.84
CA ILE A 118 24.46 -13.92 -11.12
C ILE A 118 25.08 -13.32 -9.85
N ALA A 119 25.41 -12.02 -9.87
CA ALA A 119 25.94 -11.32 -8.70
C ALA A 119 24.85 -11.12 -7.64
N TYR A 120 23.59 -10.92 -8.06
CA TYR A 120 22.45 -10.95 -7.13
C TYR A 120 22.33 -12.29 -6.42
N PHE A 121 22.41 -13.40 -7.15
CA PHE A 121 22.32 -14.74 -6.54
C PHE A 121 23.44 -15.01 -5.55
N ILE A 122 24.69 -14.73 -5.94
CA ILE A 122 25.83 -14.92 -5.05
C ILE A 122 25.66 -14.05 -3.80
N THR A 123 25.35 -12.76 -3.96
CA THR A 123 25.14 -11.84 -2.83
C THR A 123 24.00 -12.33 -1.92
N THR A 124 22.91 -12.83 -2.50
CA THR A 124 21.77 -13.40 -1.76
C THR A 124 22.22 -14.59 -0.92
N VAL A 125 22.93 -15.55 -1.52
CA VAL A 125 23.41 -16.76 -0.82
C VAL A 125 24.31 -16.40 0.36
N PHE A 126 25.25 -15.47 0.17
CA PHE A 126 26.15 -15.06 1.27
C PHE A 126 25.43 -14.30 2.37
N ILE A 127 24.51 -13.40 2.02
CA ILE A 127 23.79 -12.61 3.01
C ILE A 127 22.79 -13.46 3.79
N SER A 128 21.90 -14.20 3.11
CA SER A 128 20.86 -14.99 3.78
C SER A 128 21.38 -16.31 4.36
N GLY A 129 22.47 -16.85 3.80
CA GLY A 129 23.04 -18.12 4.25
C GLY A 129 24.13 -17.98 5.31
N PHE A 130 24.75 -16.79 5.45
CA PHE A 130 25.85 -16.59 6.41
C PHE A 130 25.76 -15.27 7.17
N ILE A 131 25.84 -14.12 6.50
CA ILE A 131 26.00 -12.82 7.17
C ILE A 131 24.82 -12.49 8.11
N HIS A 132 23.58 -12.59 7.61
CA HIS A 132 22.39 -12.31 8.40
C HIS A 132 22.17 -13.35 9.52
N PRO A 133 22.21 -14.67 9.25
CA PRO A 133 22.09 -15.68 10.30
C PRO A 133 23.10 -15.52 11.46
N VAL A 134 24.36 -15.25 11.13
CA VAL A 134 25.42 -15.04 12.14
C VAL A 134 25.13 -13.79 12.97
N ALA A 135 24.81 -12.68 12.32
CA ALA A 135 24.42 -11.45 13.01
C ALA A 135 23.18 -11.66 13.89
N ARG A 136 22.21 -12.46 13.42
CA ARG A 136 21.01 -12.80 14.18
C ARG A 136 21.38 -13.60 15.42
N HIS A 137 22.23 -14.61 15.30
CA HIS A 137 22.70 -15.43 16.41
C HIS A 137 23.28 -14.61 17.56
N TRP A 138 24.06 -13.57 17.26
CA TRP A 138 24.66 -12.68 18.26
C TRP A 138 23.65 -12.06 19.21
N THR A 139 22.40 -11.88 18.75
CA THR A 139 21.35 -11.13 19.45
C THR A 139 20.31 -12.01 20.12
N ILE A 140 20.37 -13.34 19.94
CA ILE A 140 19.41 -14.27 20.53
C ILE A 140 19.63 -14.36 22.04
N TYR A 141 18.54 -14.17 22.79
CA TYR A 141 18.54 -14.21 24.24
C TYR A 141 19.11 -15.51 24.80
N GLY A 142 20.04 -15.40 25.75
CA GLY A 142 20.66 -16.55 26.43
C GLY A 142 21.64 -17.35 25.59
N ARG A 143 21.79 -17.07 24.29
CA ARG A 143 22.66 -17.80 23.36
C ARG A 143 23.76 -16.93 22.76
N GLY A 144 23.37 -15.76 22.24
CA GLY A 144 24.26 -14.84 21.54
C GLY A 144 25.16 -14.02 22.47
N TRP A 145 26.36 -13.69 22.00
CA TRP A 145 27.34 -12.94 22.80
C TRP A 145 26.94 -11.50 23.15
N LEU A 146 26.02 -10.89 22.40
CA LEU A 146 25.48 -9.56 22.71
C LEU A 146 24.32 -9.61 23.70
N ASN A 147 23.70 -10.77 23.92
CA ASN A 147 22.50 -10.93 24.73
C ASN A 147 22.77 -11.84 25.93
N ILE A 148 23.79 -11.45 26.72
CA ILE A 148 24.21 -12.09 27.97
C ILE A 148 23.96 -11.10 29.12
N GLU A 149 23.36 -11.56 30.21
CA GLU A 149 23.22 -10.77 31.44
C GLU A 149 24.58 -10.30 31.99
N PRO A 150 24.64 -9.14 32.68
CA PRO A 150 23.53 -8.28 33.13
C PRO A 150 23.14 -7.15 32.15
N ILE A 151 23.91 -6.90 31.09
CA ILE A 151 23.65 -5.87 30.08
C ILE A 151 23.30 -6.55 28.76
N VAL A 152 22.02 -6.51 28.40
CA VAL A 152 21.48 -7.20 27.23
C VAL A 152 21.33 -6.24 26.05
N TYR A 153 21.92 -6.59 24.91
CA TYR A 153 21.65 -5.94 23.63
C TYR A 153 20.18 -6.15 23.21
N GLN A 154 19.58 -5.09 22.67
CA GLN A 154 18.16 -5.08 22.35
C GLN A 154 17.93 -4.61 20.92
N ASP A 155 17.29 -5.48 20.13
CA ASP A 155 16.92 -5.25 18.74
C ASP A 155 15.66 -6.03 18.40
N ASN A 156 14.50 -5.46 18.73
CA ASN A 156 13.23 -6.17 18.70
C ASN A 156 12.81 -6.59 17.27
N ALA A 157 12.73 -5.64 16.34
CA ALA A 157 12.26 -5.83 14.97
C ALA A 157 13.36 -5.62 13.91
N GLY A 158 14.65 -5.57 14.31
CA GLY A 158 15.77 -5.67 13.37
C GLY A 158 16.40 -4.37 12.88
N SER A 159 16.44 -3.30 13.68
CA SER A 159 17.26 -2.11 13.36
C SER A 159 18.72 -2.49 13.13
N GLY A 160 19.28 -3.41 13.92
CA GLY A 160 20.66 -3.88 13.78
C GLY A 160 20.77 -5.04 12.79
N THR A 161 20.17 -6.17 13.17
CA THR A 161 20.32 -7.47 12.50
C THR A 161 19.78 -7.53 11.07
N ILE A 162 18.84 -6.64 10.73
CA ILE A 162 18.31 -6.49 9.36
C ILE A 162 18.90 -5.22 8.75
N HIS A 163 18.62 -4.05 9.33
CA HIS A 163 18.84 -2.78 8.64
C HIS A 163 20.27 -2.27 8.67
N VAL A 164 21.00 -2.36 9.80
CA VAL A 164 22.44 -2.03 9.82
C VAL A 164 23.23 -3.03 8.97
N VAL A 165 22.97 -4.33 9.12
CA VAL A 165 23.62 -5.39 8.33
C VAL A 165 23.41 -5.15 6.82
N ALA A 166 22.16 -4.99 6.39
CA ALA A 166 21.86 -4.72 4.98
C ALA A 166 22.38 -3.36 4.52
N GLY A 167 22.29 -2.32 5.35
CA GLY A 167 22.72 -0.97 4.99
C GLY A 167 24.24 -0.86 4.79
N ILE A 168 25.04 -1.56 5.60
CA ILE A 168 26.49 -1.64 5.40
C ILE A 168 26.82 -2.46 4.16
N ALA A 169 26.17 -3.62 3.96
CA ALA A 169 26.36 -4.43 2.76
C ALA A 169 25.99 -3.63 1.48
N ALA A 170 24.92 -2.84 1.55
CA ALA A 170 24.47 -1.92 0.49
C ALA A 170 25.50 -0.82 0.23
N LEU A 171 26.09 -0.24 1.27
CA LEU A 171 27.13 0.79 1.15
C LEU A 171 28.37 0.24 0.45
N VAL A 172 28.85 -0.93 0.90
CA VAL A 172 30.00 -1.62 0.28
C VAL A 172 29.68 -1.95 -1.18
N GLY A 173 28.51 -2.54 -1.44
CA GLY A 173 28.08 -2.88 -2.80
C GLY A 173 27.98 -1.66 -3.73
N ALA A 174 27.36 -0.57 -3.27
CA ALA A 174 27.23 0.66 -4.05
C ALA A 174 28.58 1.34 -4.32
N ALA A 175 29.48 1.34 -3.33
CA ALA A 175 30.83 1.87 -3.47
C ALA A 175 31.67 1.06 -4.46
N MET A 176 31.64 -0.27 -4.37
CA MET A 176 32.40 -1.16 -5.25
C MET A 176 31.89 -1.14 -6.70
N LEU A 177 30.56 -1.10 -6.88
CA LEU A 177 29.96 -1.10 -8.21
C LEU A 177 30.13 0.23 -8.94
N GLY A 178 30.33 1.31 -8.18
CA GLY A 178 30.45 2.66 -8.69
C GLY A 178 29.11 3.27 -9.13
N PRO A 179 29.14 4.52 -9.60
CA PRO A 179 27.94 5.27 -9.96
C PRO A 179 27.33 4.85 -11.30
N ARG A 180 26.00 4.97 -11.43
CA ARG A 180 25.33 4.80 -12.73
C ARG A 180 25.86 5.82 -13.74
N THR A 181 25.92 5.39 -15.00
CA THR A 181 26.48 6.17 -16.10
C THR A 181 25.84 7.56 -16.19
N GLY A 182 26.67 8.60 -16.01
CA GLY A 182 26.27 10.01 -16.07
C GLY A 182 25.66 10.59 -14.80
N ARG A 183 25.61 9.87 -13.66
CA ARG A 183 25.01 10.36 -12.40
C ARG A 183 25.68 11.63 -11.86
N PHE A 184 27.00 11.67 -11.92
CA PHE A 184 27.84 12.74 -11.39
C PHE A 184 28.58 13.53 -12.48
N ASP A 185 28.14 13.39 -13.73
CA ASP A 185 28.70 14.13 -14.85
C ASP A 185 28.06 15.52 -14.91
N SER A 186 28.85 16.54 -14.55
CA SER A 186 28.45 17.95 -14.57
C SER A 186 28.10 18.49 -15.97
N SER A 187 28.53 17.82 -17.05
CA SER A 187 28.19 18.21 -18.42
C SER A 187 26.74 17.85 -18.79
N LEU A 188 26.17 16.85 -18.12
CA LEU A 188 24.78 16.44 -18.26
C LEU A 188 23.91 17.34 -17.37
N LYS A 189 23.42 18.47 -17.93
CA LYS A 189 22.56 19.47 -17.24
C LYS A 189 21.22 18.94 -16.65
N LYS A 190 20.95 17.63 -16.67
CA LYS A 190 19.69 17.06 -16.15
C LYS A 190 19.88 16.51 -14.75
N ASP A 191 18.95 16.89 -13.88
CA ASP A 191 18.84 16.31 -12.54
C ASP A 191 18.61 14.80 -12.65
N PHE A 192 19.61 13.99 -12.26
CA PHE A 192 19.56 12.53 -12.43
C PHE A 192 18.46 11.89 -11.57
N THR A 193 17.98 12.60 -10.53
CA THR A 193 16.83 12.20 -9.72
C THR A 193 15.53 12.07 -10.53
N GLU A 194 15.47 12.66 -11.74
CA GLU A 194 14.33 12.53 -12.65
C GLU A 194 14.39 11.30 -13.58
N ARG A 195 15.41 10.42 -13.47
CA ARG A 195 15.59 9.22 -14.33
C ARG A 195 14.98 7.92 -13.78
N CYS A 196 13.91 7.99 -12.98
CA CYS A 196 13.14 6.78 -12.63
C CYS A 196 12.35 6.26 -13.85
N TYR A 197 12.21 4.94 -14.00
CA TYR A 197 11.34 4.31 -15.01
C TYR A 197 9.93 4.94 -15.02
N SER A 198 9.32 5.01 -13.83
CA SER A 198 8.08 5.74 -13.61
C SER A 198 8.01 6.19 -12.16
N ALA A 199 8.10 7.51 -11.93
CA ALA A 199 7.95 8.09 -10.58
C ALA A 199 6.63 7.72 -9.91
N ARG A 200 5.61 7.38 -10.71
CA ARG A 200 4.29 6.99 -10.25
C ARG A 200 4.29 5.56 -9.69
N VAL A 201 4.87 4.62 -10.44
CA VAL A 201 4.94 3.21 -10.01
C VAL A 201 5.85 3.08 -8.80
N ALA A 202 7.00 3.77 -8.79
CA ALA A 202 7.90 3.78 -7.65
C ALA A 202 7.24 4.38 -6.40
N ALA A 203 6.38 5.40 -6.54
CA ALA A 203 5.62 5.96 -5.43
C ALA A 203 4.50 5.04 -4.93
N VAL A 204 3.78 4.34 -5.83
CA VAL A 204 2.83 3.28 -5.44
C VAL A 204 3.56 2.19 -4.65
N GLY A 205 4.70 1.70 -5.16
CA GLY A 205 5.52 0.71 -4.47
C GLY A 205 6.03 1.21 -3.12
N GLY A 206 6.45 2.47 -3.02
CA GLY A 206 6.86 3.08 -1.76
C GLY A 206 5.71 3.21 -0.75
N PHE A 207 4.47 3.44 -1.20
CA PHE A 207 3.29 3.44 -0.32
C PHE A 207 2.95 2.02 0.17
N ILE A 208 2.99 1.03 -0.73
CA ILE A 208 2.83 -0.40 -0.37
C ILE A 208 3.88 -0.79 0.67
N LEU A 209 5.14 -0.39 0.46
CA LEU A 209 6.23 -0.66 1.38
C LEU A 209 6.02 0.04 2.73
N LEU A 210 5.52 1.27 2.75
CA LEU A 210 5.23 2.01 3.98
C LEU A 210 4.22 1.26 4.87
N ILE A 211 3.12 0.79 4.26
CA ILE A 211 2.08 0.02 4.96
C ILE A 211 2.57 -1.38 5.35
N GLY A 212 3.20 -2.09 4.42
CA GLY A 212 3.71 -3.45 4.65
C GLY A 212 4.78 -3.49 5.74
N PHE A 213 5.60 -2.44 5.85
CA PHE A 213 6.63 -2.37 6.90
C PHE A 213 6.03 -2.03 8.28
N LEU A 214 4.96 -1.22 8.36
CA LEU A 214 4.21 -1.09 9.61
C LEU A 214 3.68 -2.45 10.08
N ALA A 215 2.99 -3.19 9.18
CA ALA A 215 2.48 -4.53 9.48
C ALA A 215 3.58 -5.50 9.90
N PHE A 216 4.75 -5.44 9.25
CA PHE A 216 5.92 -6.24 9.62
C PHE A 216 6.37 -5.98 11.07
N ILE A 217 6.52 -4.72 11.49
CA ILE A 217 6.96 -4.42 12.87
C ILE A 217 5.91 -4.85 13.89
N TRP A 218 4.63 -4.73 13.54
CA TRP A 218 3.50 -5.16 14.39
C TRP A 218 3.55 -6.67 14.67
N GLY A 219 3.76 -7.48 13.61
CA GLY A 219 3.85 -8.94 13.72
C GLY A 219 5.11 -9.44 14.45
N CYS A 220 6.20 -8.65 14.49
CA CYS A 220 7.45 -9.07 15.12
C CYS A 220 7.32 -9.36 16.63
N ARG A 221 6.34 -8.77 17.34
CA ARG A 221 6.11 -9.06 18.77
C ARG A 221 5.04 -10.09 19.06
N GLU A 222 4.16 -10.33 18.12
CA GLU A 222 3.03 -11.26 18.29
C GLU A 222 3.46 -12.72 18.40
N LEU A 223 4.66 -13.04 17.89
CA LEU A 223 5.22 -14.39 17.92
C LEU A 223 5.88 -14.78 19.24
N PHE A 224 6.10 -13.84 20.15
CA PHE A 224 6.92 -14.05 21.35
C PHE A 224 6.17 -13.85 22.68
N VAL A 225 4.88 -13.52 22.64
CA VAL A 225 4.09 -13.29 23.87
C VAL A 225 3.19 -14.49 24.13
N PHE A 226 3.64 -15.37 25.04
CA PHE A 226 2.81 -16.39 25.70
C PHE A 226 2.26 -15.90 27.05
N GLU A 227 2.72 -14.74 27.54
CA GLU A 227 2.36 -14.18 28.84
C GLU A 227 1.27 -13.10 28.75
N SER A 228 0.52 -12.94 29.84
CA SER A 228 -0.63 -12.05 30.06
C SER A 228 -0.36 -10.53 30.03
N SER A 229 0.74 -10.07 29.44
CA SER A 229 1.18 -8.67 29.45
C SER A 229 0.95 -8.00 28.08
N TYR A 230 -0.18 -7.30 27.93
CA TYR A 230 -0.62 -6.69 26.65
C TYR A 230 0.03 -5.35 26.30
N ASP A 231 0.65 -4.68 27.27
CA ASP A 231 1.26 -3.35 27.11
C ASP A 231 2.36 -3.30 26.02
N PRO A 232 3.35 -4.24 25.99
CA PRO A 232 4.35 -4.27 24.93
C PRO A 232 3.78 -4.47 23.52
N ILE A 233 2.67 -5.22 23.37
CA ILE A 233 2.03 -5.46 22.06
C ILE A 233 1.35 -4.18 21.56
N ALA A 234 0.67 -3.44 22.43
CA ALA A 234 0.01 -2.21 22.02
C ALA A 234 1.05 -1.14 21.61
N LEU A 235 2.11 -1.00 22.40
CA LEU A 235 3.23 -0.08 22.12
C LEU A 235 3.97 -0.44 20.82
N SER A 236 4.19 -1.74 20.56
CA SER A 236 4.84 -2.21 19.33
C SER A 236 4.11 -1.79 18.05
N LYS A 237 2.85 -1.34 18.16
CA LYS A 237 2.06 -0.87 17.02
C LYS A 237 1.93 0.65 16.94
N VAL A 238 1.70 1.30 18.07
CA VAL A 238 1.59 2.77 18.14
C VAL A 238 2.92 3.44 17.85
N ASN A 239 4.02 2.94 18.42
CA ASN A 239 5.33 3.57 18.30
C ASN A 239 5.87 3.60 16.87
N PRO A 240 5.81 2.50 16.08
CA PRO A 240 6.23 2.57 14.68
C PRO A 240 5.43 3.55 13.84
N SER A 241 4.13 3.63 14.09
CA SER A 241 3.23 4.57 13.42
C SER A 241 3.63 6.01 13.74
N ALA A 242 3.80 6.34 15.03
CA ALA A 242 4.23 7.66 15.48
C ALA A 242 5.58 8.07 14.87
N SER A 243 6.59 7.18 14.94
CA SER A 243 7.91 7.43 14.36
C SER A 243 7.84 7.63 12.84
N CYS A 244 7.11 6.78 12.13
CA CYS A 244 6.90 6.87 10.68
C CYS A 244 6.31 8.23 10.27
N PHE A 245 5.21 8.63 10.90
CA PHE A 245 4.49 9.85 10.54
C PHE A 245 5.32 11.11 10.81
N ILE A 246 5.95 11.18 11.98
CA ILE A 246 6.81 12.32 12.32
C ILE A 246 8.04 12.38 11.42
N ALA A 247 8.66 11.25 11.09
CA ALA A 247 9.83 11.22 10.22
C ALA A 247 9.50 11.63 8.78
N ALA A 248 8.36 11.18 8.24
CA ALA A 248 7.88 11.54 6.91
C ALA A 248 7.58 13.05 6.78
N ILE A 249 6.84 13.61 7.75
CA ILE A 249 6.55 15.05 7.81
C ILE A 249 7.85 15.85 7.93
N THR A 250 8.72 15.47 8.87
CA THR A 250 9.98 16.17 9.12
C THR A 250 10.85 16.19 7.87
N SER A 251 11.01 15.05 7.20
CA SER A 251 11.80 14.94 5.96
C SER A 251 11.23 15.81 4.84
N LEU A 252 9.91 15.89 4.73
CA LEU A 252 9.23 16.76 3.78
C LEU A 252 9.49 18.24 4.05
N PHE A 253 9.38 18.68 5.32
CA PHE A 253 9.65 20.06 5.70
C PHE A 253 11.12 20.43 5.52
N ILE A 254 12.04 19.56 5.93
CA ILE A 254 13.48 19.73 5.66
C ILE A 254 13.71 19.87 4.15
N ASN A 255 13.11 18.99 3.33
CA ASN A 255 13.26 19.07 1.88
C ASN A 255 12.60 20.31 1.28
N ARG A 256 11.51 20.83 1.86
CA ARG A 256 10.83 22.05 1.41
C ARG A 256 11.57 23.32 1.82
N TYR A 257 12.28 23.29 2.94
CA TYR A 257 13.08 24.39 3.46
C TYR A 257 14.37 24.53 2.65
N PHE A 258 15.12 23.44 2.47
CA PHE A 258 16.37 23.45 1.71
C PHE A 258 16.18 23.30 0.19
N GLY A 259 15.11 22.64 -0.25
CA GLY A 259 14.74 22.45 -1.64
C GLY A 259 13.47 23.22 -1.99
N LYS A 260 13.40 23.82 -3.18
CA LYS A 260 12.22 24.61 -3.59
C LYS A 260 10.97 23.77 -3.96
N LYS A 261 10.95 22.45 -3.69
CA LYS A 261 9.89 21.52 -4.13
C LYS A 261 9.49 20.52 -3.04
N TRP A 262 8.21 20.17 -2.97
CA TRP A 262 7.73 19.01 -2.22
C TRP A 262 8.12 17.73 -2.96
N SER A 263 8.65 16.73 -2.23
CA SER A 263 9.11 15.46 -2.82
C SER A 263 8.46 14.27 -2.13
N LEU A 264 7.70 13.50 -2.89
CA LEU A 264 7.04 12.28 -2.42
C LEU A 264 8.06 11.21 -2.00
N PHE A 265 9.15 11.04 -2.77
CA PHE A 265 10.20 10.08 -2.44
C PHE A 265 10.89 10.41 -1.12
N VAL A 266 11.10 11.70 -0.83
CA VAL A 266 11.71 12.11 0.45
C VAL A 266 10.75 11.88 1.62
N ALA A 267 9.44 12.04 1.41
CA ALA A 267 8.44 11.69 2.42
C ALA A 267 8.46 10.19 2.74
N ILE A 268 8.43 9.36 1.70
CA ILE A 268 8.42 7.90 1.83
C ILE A 268 9.72 7.44 2.50
N ASN A 269 10.88 7.84 1.99
CA ASN A 269 12.17 7.47 2.58
C ASN A 269 12.33 8.00 4.01
N GLY A 270 11.81 9.20 4.30
CA GLY A 270 11.74 9.74 5.65
C GLY A 270 10.92 8.87 6.60
N GLY A 271 9.71 8.49 6.20
CA GLY A 271 8.86 7.58 6.97
C GLY A 271 9.50 6.20 7.18
N LEU A 272 10.09 5.65 6.12
CA LEU A 272 10.86 4.40 6.20
C LEU A 272 12.02 4.52 7.18
N ALA A 273 12.78 5.63 7.17
CA ALA A 273 13.89 5.84 8.11
C ALA A 273 13.40 5.90 9.58
N GLY A 274 12.24 6.52 9.84
CA GLY A 274 11.59 6.49 11.15
C GLY A 274 11.22 5.07 11.60
N MET A 275 10.67 4.26 10.70
CA MET A 275 10.35 2.86 10.98
C MET A 275 11.58 1.98 11.17
N VAL A 276 12.64 2.19 10.38
CA VAL A 276 13.91 1.49 10.60
C VAL A 276 14.48 1.81 11.99
N ALA A 277 14.43 3.08 12.41
CA ALA A 277 14.97 3.50 13.70
C ALA A 277 14.16 2.98 14.89
N ILE A 278 12.83 2.95 14.79
CA ILE A 278 11.99 2.51 15.90
C ILE A 278 12.01 0.98 16.09
N SER A 279 12.42 0.20 15.07
CA SER A 279 12.44 -1.27 15.14
C SER A 279 13.19 -1.84 16.34
N ALA A 280 14.26 -1.20 16.83
CA ALA A 280 15.02 -1.72 17.97
C ALA A 280 14.22 -1.68 19.29
N GLY A 281 13.37 -0.67 19.48
CA GLY A 281 12.69 -0.35 20.74
C GLY A 281 11.18 -0.15 20.62
N SER A 282 10.55 -0.69 19.58
CA SER A 282 9.15 -0.41 19.22
C SER A 282 8.16 -0.67 20.35
N ASP A 283 8.43 -1.60 21.25
CA ASP A 283 7.60 -1.99 22.39
C ASP A 283 8.10 -1.43 23.74
N HIS A 284 9.24 -0.72 23.75
CA HIS A 284 9.91 -0.27 24.96
C HIS A 284 9.96 1.26 25.10
N PHE A 285 9.42 2.01 24.15
CA PHE A 285 9.36 3.47 24.20
C PHE A 285 7.98 3.94 24.60
N GLU A 286 7.95 5.09 25.27
CA GLU A 286 6.74 5.89 25.34
C GLU A 286 6.37 6.46 23.95
N PRO A 287 5.09 6.62 23.60
CA PRO A 287 4.68 7.15 22.29
C PRO A 287 5.31 8.47 21.90
N TYR A 288 5.51 9.39 22.86
CA TYR A 288 6.18 10.66 22.59
C TYR A 288 7.68 10.46 22.30
N ALA A 289 8.34 9.49 22.95
CA ALA A 289 9.73 9.18 22.69
C ALA A 289 9.88 8.56 21.29
N ALA A 290 8.94 7.70 20.87
CA ALA A 290 8.90 7.17 19.51
C ALA A 290 8.77 8.28 18.44
N ALA A 291 7.96 9.32 18.70
CA ALA A 291 7.88 10.50 17.86
C ALA A 291 9.22 11.25 17.76
N VAL A 292 9.94 11.42 18.87
CA VAL A 292 11.27 12.04 18.90
C VAL A 292 12.31 11.20 18.14
N VAL A 293 12.25 9.87 18.27
CA VAL A 293 13.11 8.96 17.51
C VAL A 293 12.89 9.12 16.01
N GLY A 294 11.63 9.22 15.55
CA GLY A 294 11.29 9.50 14.16
C GLY A 294 11.77 10.87 13.67
N LEU A 295 11.63 11.91 14.49
CA LEU A 295 12.12 13.26 14.19
C LEU A 295 13.64 13.24 13.93
N ILE A 296 14.41 12.61 14.81
CA ILE A 296 15.87 12.52 14.68
C ILE A 296 16.24 11.62 13.50
N ALA A 297 15.53 10.50 13.30
CA ALA A 297 15.71 9.60 12.17
C ALA A 297 15.63 10.35 10.83
N ALA A 298 14.64 11.23 10.66
CA ALA A 298 14.50 12.07 9.47
C ALA A 298 15.69 13.02 9.24
N ILE A 299 16.21 13.63 10.30
CA ILE A 299 17.35 14.54 10.24
C ILE A 299 18.62 13.78 9.83
N VAL A 300 18.89 12.64 10.46
CA VAL A 300 20.10 11.84 10.17
C VAL A 300 20.03 11.20 8.79
N TYR A 301 18.86 10.65 8.39
CA TYR A 301 18.60 10.16 7.04
C TYR A 301 18.93 11.24 6.00
N ARG A 302 18.35 12.44 6.16
CA ARG A 302 18.49 13.47 5.14
C ARG A 302 19.92 13.97 5.04
N THR A 303 20.59 14.12 6.18
CA THR A 303 21.99 14.54 6.25
C THR A 303 22.90 13.53 5.56
N PHE A 304 22.68 12.23 5.80
CA PHE A 304 23.51 11.18 5.22
C PHE A 304 23.24 10.94 3.73
N SER A 305 21.99 11.06 3.28
CA SER A 305 21.65 11.03 1.85
C SER A 305 22.42 12.13 1.08
N VAL A 306 22.49 13.34 1.63
CA VAL A 306 23.29 14.44 1.05
C VAL A 306 24.79 14.13 1.12
N LEU A 307 25.27 13.50 2.20
CA LEU A 307 26.67 13.11 2.33
C LEU A 307 27.09 12.08 1.27
N LEU A 308 26.30 11.04 1.02
CA LEU A 308 26.59 10.03 -0.01
C LEU A 308 26.71 10.64 -1.40
N VAL A 309 25.82 11.59 -1.74
CA VAL A 309 25.90 12.36 -2.99
C VAL A 309 27.22 13.16 -3.06
N ARG A 310 27.67 13.76 -1.95
CA ARG A 310 28.96 14.48 -1.89
C ARG A 310 30.16 13.53 -2.03
N LEU A 311 30.06 12.33 -1.47
CA LEU A 311 31.06 11.27 -1.60
C LEU A 311 31.03 10.56 -2.96
N ARG A 312 30.13 10.97 -3.87
CA ARG A 312 29.92 10.35 -5.19
C ARG A 312 29.56 8.86 -5.12
N ILE A 313 28.90 8.45 -4.05
CA ILE A 313 28.31 7.11 -3.91
C ILE A 313 26.88 7.21 -4.46
N ASP A 314 26.59 6.46 -5.52
CA ASP A 314 25.26 6.42 -6.11
C ASP A 314 24.41 5.35 -5.41
N ASP A 315 23.49 5.80 -4.58
CA ASP A 315 22.48 4.95 -3.95
C ASP A 315 21.11 5.32 -4.54
N PRO A 316 20.56 4.52 -5.47
CA PRO A 316 19.34 4.88 -6.20
C PRO A 316 18.11 5.10 -5.33
N LEU A 317 18.00 4.42 -4.20
CA LEU A 317 16.81 4.44 -3.34
C LEU A 317 17.07 5.06 -1.96
N ASP A 318 18.25 5.66 -1.73
CA ASP A 318 18.74 6.07 -0.40
C ASP A 318 18.76 4.91 0.63
N VAL A 319 18.97 3.67 0.17
CA VAL A 319 19.01 2.47 1.02
C VAL A 319 19.97 2.63 2.19
N VAL A 320 21.18 3.12 1.95
CA VAL A 320 22.20 3.27 2.98
C VAL A 320 21.77 4.31 4.00
N ALA A 321 21.28 5.48 3.55
CA ALA A 321 20.87 6.54 4.47
C ALA A 321 19.65 6.13 5.31
N VAL A 322 18.70 5.39 4.73
CA VAL A 322 17.51 4.89 5.43
C VAL A 322 17.88 3.75 6.38
N HIS A 323 18.59 2.72 5.91
CA HIS A 323 18.78 1.48 6.65
C HIS A 323 20.01 1.48 7.55
N PHE A 324 21.18 1.89 7.05
CA PHE A 324 22.39 1.90 7.88
C PHE A 324 22.29 2.97 8.97
N VAL A 325 21.99 4.22 8.59
CA VAL A 325 21.98 5.33 9.55
C VAL A 325 20.72 5.33 10.40
N GLY A 326 19.55 5.08 9.80
CA GLY A 326 18.32 4.90 10.57
C GLY A 326 18.44 3.74 11.56
N GLY A 327 18.99 2.59 11.13
CA GLY A 327 19.15 1.42 11.99
C GLY A 327 20.14 1.68 13.14
N SER A 328 21.26 2.33 12.83
CA SER A 328 22.26 2.72 13.83
C SER A 328 21.68 3.70 14.86
N TRP A 329 20.90 4.70 14.40
CA TRP A 329 20.20 5.60 15.29
C TRP A 329 19.20 4.86 16.19
N GLY A 330 18.46 3.88 15.65
CA GLY A 330 17.55 3.04 16.41
C GLY A 330 18.21 2.30 17.57
N LEU A 331 19.35 1.65 17.31
CA LEU A 331 20.12 0.96 18.34
C LEU A 331 20.60 1.89 19.46
N ILE A 332 21.03 3.10 19.10
CA ILE A 332 21.43 4.13 20.08
C ILE A 332 20.20 4.65 20.85
N ALA A 333 19.09 4.87 20.16
CA ALA A 333 17.86 5.40 20.74
C ALA A 333 17.31 4.47 21.83
N VAL A 334 17.46 3.15 21.69
CA VAL A 334 17.03 2.20 22.73
C VAL A 334 17.74 2.44 24.06
N ALA A 335 19.05 2.65 24.04
CA ALA A 335 19.80 2.93 25.26
C ALA A 335 19.36 4.24 25.95
N ILE A 336 18.80 5.19 25.18
CA ILE A 336 18.38 6.51 25.69
C ILE A 336 16.93 6.48 26.20
N PHE A 337 16.01 5.95 25.39
CA PHE A 337 14.56 6.13 25.54
C PHE A 337 13.79 4.90 26.04
N HIS A 338 14.48 3.80 26.37
CA HIS A 338 13.81 2.64 26.96
C HIS A 338 13.10 3.01 28.28
N LYS A 339 11.79 2.75 28.37
CA LYS A 339 10.92 3.24 29.46
C LYS A 339 11.35 2.85 30.87
N THR A 340 11.89 1.63 31.06
CA THR A 340 12.38 1.16 32.37
C THR A 340 13.90 1.16 32.57
N LYS A 341 14.69 1.18 31.48
CA LYS A 341 16.16 0.97 31.53
C LYS A 341 16.97 2.08 30.84
N GLY A 342 16.30 2.98 30.11
CA GLY A 342 16.94 3.99 29.30
C GLY A 342 17.54 5.08 30.17
N ILE A 343 18.65 5.67 29.69
CA ILE A 343 19.42 6.69 30.41
C ILE A 343 18.53 7.85 30.90
N LEU A 344 17.55 8.28 30.10
CA LEU A 344 16.68 9.41 30.47
C LEU A 344 15.73 9.11 31.64
N TYR A 345 15.32 7.86 31.80
CA TYR A 345 14.34 7.47 32.82
C TYR A 345 15.00 6.83 34.04
N ALA A 346 16.07 6.04 33.84
CA ALA A 346 16.79 5.36 34.90
C ALA A 346 17.51 6.32 35.86
N TRP A 347 17.91 7.51 35.38
CA TRP A 347 18.55 8.55 36.21
C TRP A 347 17.65 9.07 37.33
N GLN A 348 16.31 8.96 37.20
CA GLN A 348 15.37 9.36 38.26
C GLN A 348 15.20 8.30 39.36
N THR A 349 15.64 7.06 39.11
CA THR A 349 15.45 5.91 40.00
C THR A 349 16.73 5.43 40.69
N GLU A 350 17.76 6.30 40.83
CA GLU A 350 18.95 5.97 41.62
C GLU A 350 18.64 5.89 43.14
N SER A 351 18.05 4.77 43.54
CA SER A 351 18.44 4.02 44.73
C SER A 351 19.05 2.71 44.24
N ALA A 352 20.29 2.83 43.76
CA ALA A 352 21.09 1.84 43.06
C ALA A 352 21.54 0.63 43.92
N ALA A 353 20.62 -0.04 44.62
CA ALA A 353 20.94 -1.24 45.40
C ALA A 353 19.83 -2.30 45.50
N SER A 354 18.65 -2.13 44.88
CA SER A 354 17.58 -3.14 45.02
C SER A 354 16.58 -3.24 43.88
N VAL A 355 17.02 -3.05 42.62
CA VAL A 355 16.24 -3.62 41.51
C VAL A 355 16.41 -5.12 41.57
N LYS A 356 15.56 -5.79 42.37
CA LYS A 356 15.30 -7.21 42.20
C LYS A 356 14.75 -7.38 40.79
N PHE A 357 15.57 -7.95 39.92
CA PHE A 357 15.16 -8.44 38.63
C PHE A 357 14.05 -9.47 38.86
N ALA A 358 12.79 -9.07 38.68
CA ALA A 358 11.69 -10.02 38.56
C ALA A 358 11.87 -10.71 37.21
N HIS A 359 12.43 -11.91 37.26
CA HIS A 359 12.58 -12.80 36.11
C HIS A 359 11.22 -13.38 35.70
N PRO A 360 10.89 -13.44 34.40
CA PRO A 360 10.27 -14.65 33.85
C PRO A 360 11.41 -15.67 33.72
N ALA A 361 11.65 -16.42 34.79
CA ALA A 361 12.65 -17.47 34.80
C ALA A 361 12.10 -18.67 34.03
N ASN A 362 12.85 -19.11 33.02
CA ASN A 362 12.85 -20.49 32.51
C ASN A 362 11.50 -21.06 32.05
N GLU A 363 10.96 -20.57 30.93
CA GLU A 363 10.06 -21.37 30.08
C GLU A 363 10.51 -21.35 28.62
N PHE A 364 11.77 -21.74 28.37
CA PHE A 364 11.96 -22.70 27.29
C PHE A 364 11.64 -24.05 27.90
N MET A 365 10.77 -24.84 27.25
CA MET A 365 10.50 -26.23 27.63
C MET A 365 11.80 -26.96 27.91
N GLU A 366 12.17 -27.10 29.19
CA GLU A 366 12.86 -28.29 29.63
C GLU A 366 11.80 -29.39 29.57
N ILE A 367 11.79 -30.16 28.48
CA ILE A 367 11.13 -31.47 28.48
C ILE A 367 11.93 -32.33 29.45
N LYS A 368 11.62 -32.21 30.74
CA LYS A 368 11.92 -33.29 31.67
C LYS A 368 11.04 -34.45 31.24
N LYS A 369 11.67 -35.49 30.71
CA LYS A 369 11.06 -36.83 30.65
C LYS A 369 10.84 -37.28 32.08
N GLU A 370 9.73 -36.88 32.67
CA GLU A 370 9.15 -37.55 33.82
C GLU A 370 7.98 -38.37 33.32
N ASN A 371 8.23 -39.68 33.26
CA ASN A 371 7.33 -40.83 33.23
C ASN A 371 6.00 -40.72 32.47
N GLU A 372 5.80 -41.72 31.61
CA GLU A 372 4.55 -42.07 30.92
C GLU A 372 3.36 -42.09 31.89
N GLU A 373 2.59 -41.01 31.95
CA GLU A 373 1.19 -41.04 32.39
C GLU A 373 0.47 -39.80 31.82
N THR A 374 -0.69 -40.05 31.21
CA THR A 374 -1.54 -39.08 30.51
C THR A 374 -1.89 -37.88 31.38
N VAL A 375 -1.42 -36.69 31.01
CA VAL A 375 -1.83 -35.41 31.60
C VAL A 375 -3.06 -34.91 30.86
N ASP A 376 -4.23 -34.98 31.52
CA ASP A 376 -5.42 -34.26 31.08
C ASP A 376 -5.22 -32.75 31.32
N ILE A 377 -5.03 -31.99 30.24
CA ILE A 377 -4.94 -30.53 30.29
C ILE A 377 -6.37 -29.97 30.30
N THR A 378 -6.90 -29.70 31.49
CA THR A 378 -8.14 -28.92 31.62
C THR A 378 -7.79 -27.43 31.60
N PHE A 379 -8.14 -26.73 30.51
CA PHE A 379 -7.97 -25.29 30.39
C PHE A 379 -8.99 -24.55 31.27
N ASN A 380 -8.63 -24.26 32.52
CA ASN A 380 -9.34 -23.28 33.34
C ASN A 380 -8.85 -21.87 33.01
N ALA A 381 -9.19 -21.37 31.81
CA ALA A 381 -9.06 -19.95 31.50
C ALA A 381 -10.36 -19.23 31.91
N SER A 382 -10.26 -18.26 32.83
CA SER A 382 -11.37 -17.36 33.13
C SER A 382 -11.76 -16.55 31.86
N PRO A 383 -13.06 -16.30 31.60
CA PRO A 383 -13.52 -15.61 30.39
C PRO A 383 -12.81 -14.27 30.08
N GLU A 384 -12.38 -13.56 31.12
CA GLU A 384 -11.67 -12.28 31.02
C GLU A 384 -10.29 -12.36 30.35
N LYS A 385 -9.61 -13.51 30.39
CA LYS A 385 -8.27 -13.69 29.77
C LYS A 385 -8.33 -13.99 28.27
N ILE A 386 -9.52 -14.35 27.76
CA ILE A 386 -9.74 -14.73 26.35
C ILE A 386 -10.02 -13.49 25.49
N CYS A 387 -10.68 -12.47 26.07
CA CYS A 387 -11.00 -11.13 25.51
C CYS A 387 -9.78 -10.29 25.09
N GLN A 388 -8.56 -10.82 25.21
CA GLN A 388 -7.34 -10.03 25.10
C GLN A 388 -6.47 -10.41 23.89
N LYS A 389 -6.77 -11.51 23.18
CA LYS A 389 -6.13 -11.90 21.91
C LYS A 389 -6.43 -10.93 20.75
N ASP A 390 -7.30 -9.93 20.92
CA ASP A 390 -7.74 -8.97 19.89
C ASP A 390 -6.64 -8.07 19.29
N THR A 391 -5.39 -8.19 19.76
CA THR A 391 -4.29 -7.36 19.29
C THR A 391 -3.79 -7.68 17.89
N TYR A 392 -4.01 -8.86 17.32
CA TYR A 392 -3.18 -9.40 16.24
C TYR A 392 -3.18 -8.65 14.88
N PHE A 393 -4.17 -7.83 14.49
CA PHE A 393 -4.35 -7.64 13.02
C PHE A 393 -4.64 -6.23 12.47
N ALA A 394 -4.22 -5.15 13.15
CA ALA A 394 -4.32 -3.80 12.55
C ALA A 394 -3.59 -3.69 11.17
N GLY A 395 -2.58 -4.55 10.92
CA GLY A 395 -1.74 -4.62 9.71
C GLY A 395 -2.54 -4.90 8.45
N ASP A 396 -3.32 -5.96 8.52
CA ASP A 396 -4.07 -6.48 7.39
C ASP A 396 -5.23 -5.55 7.03
N LYS A 397 -5.74 -4.78 8.00
CA LYS A 397 -6.75 -3.75 7.77
C LYS A 397 -6.20 -2.53 7.03
N ALA A 398 -4.89 -2.29 7.03
CA ALA A 398 -4.28 -1.21 6.25
C ALA A 398 -4.16 -1.54 4.74
N ILE A 399 -4.36 -2.79 4.32
CA ILE A 399 -4.38 -3.21 2.90
C ILE A 399 -5.45 -2.44 2.11
N ILE A 400 -6.57 -2.12 2.74
CA ILE A 400 -7.63 -1.30 2.14
C ILE A 400 -7.10 0.05 1.62
N GLN A 401 -6.15 0.68 2.32
CA GLN A 401 -5.57 1.97 1.93
C GLN A 401 -4.74 1.81 0.66
N ILE A 402 -3.98 0.71 0.55
CA ILE A 402 -3.26 0.37 -0.69
C ILE A 402 -4.26 0.25 -1.83
N GLY A 403 -5.37 -0.46 -1.61
CA GLY A 403 -6.46 -0.60 -2.58
C GLY A 403 -7.00 0.75 -3.06
N PHE A 404 -7.31 1.67 -2.14
CA PHE A 404 -7.75 3.03 -2.48
C PHE A 404 -6.74 3.79 -3.33
N VAL A 405 -5.46 3.80 -2.94
CA VAL A 405 -4.41 4.51 -3.70
C VAL A 405 -4.27 3.96 -5.11
N VAL A 406 -4.15 2.64 -5.24
CA VAL A 406 -3.97 1.98 -6.53
C VAL A 406 -5.20 2.20 -7.41
N ARG A 407 -6.41 2.12 -6.84
CA ARG A 407 -7.68 2.33 -7.53
C ARG A 407 -7.78 3.76 -8.08
N GLU A 408 -7.55 4.75 -7.23
CA GLU A 408 -7.67 6.16 -7.61
C GLU A 408 -6.59 6.56 -8.62
N VAL A 409 -5.35 6.09 -8.48
CA VAL A 409 -4.29 6.32 -9.48
C VAL A 409 -4.65 5.76 -10.84
N GLY A 410 -5.29 4.59 -10.91
CA GLY A 410 -5.74 4.01 -12.17
C GLY A 410 -6.93 4.75 -12.81
N ALA A 411 -7.78 5.34 -11.98
CA ALA A 411 -9.04 5.97 -12.39
C ALA A 411 -8.92 7.47 -12.78
N VAL A 412 -7.80 8.11 -12.49
CA VAL A 412 -7.54 9.51 -12.89
C VAL A 412 -6.64 9.62 -14.13
N ARG A 413 -6.52 10.82 -14.70
CA ARG A 413 -5.59 11.14 -15.78
C ARG A 413 -4.12 11.01 -15.36
N LEU A 414 -3.27 10.71 -16.35
CA LEU A 414 -1.83 10.50 -16.18
C LEU A 414 -1.08 11.65 -15.50
N GLY A 415 -1.47 12.91 -15.74
CA GLY A 415 -0.80 14.06 -15.14
C GLY A 415 -1.15 14.27 -13.67
N ASP A 416 -2.26 13.71 -13.21
CA ASP A 416 -2.79 13.86 -11.86
C ASP A 416 -2.36 12.77 -10.87
N THR A 417 -1.90 11.63 -11.36
CA THR A 417 -1.52 10.48 -10.52
C THR A 417 -0.52 10.84 -9.42
N LYS A 418 0.46 11.73 -9.69
CA LYS A 418 1.46 12.14 -8.69
C LYS A 418 0.82 12.92 -7.54
N ARG A 419 -0.18 13.76 -7.86
CA ARG A 419 -0.92 14.54 -6.86
C ARG A 419 -1.79 13.64 -6.00
N ILE A 420 -2.43 12.64 -6.61
CA ILE A 420 -3.22 11.62 -5.91
C ILE A 420 -2.36 10.83 -4.92
N LEU A 421 -1.20 10.34 -5.37
CA LEU A 421 -0.26 9.61 -4.52
C LEU A 421 0.21 10.42 -3.32
N LEU A 422 0.56 11.70 -3.56
CA LEU A 422 0.95 12.59 -2.49
C LEU A 422 -0.20 12.80 -1.50
N ARG A 423 -1.43 13.01 -1.98
CA ARG A 423 -2.61 13.14 -1.12
C ARG A 423 -2.77 11.94 -0.20
N HIS A 424 -2.74 10.72 -0.71
CA HIS A 424 -2.92 9.52 0.12
C HIS A 424 -1.81 9.27 1.15
N VAL A 425 -0.55 9.55 0.81
CA VAL A 425 0.55 9.52 1.81
C VAL A 425 0.26 10.48 2.95
N PHE A 426 -0.10 11.73 2.62
CA PHE A 426 -0.45 12.71 3.64
C PHE A 426 -1.74 12.37 4.37
N ASN A 427 -2.73 11.77 3.71
CA ASN A 427 -3.98 11.37 4.33
C ASN A 427 -3.71 10.41 5.48
N LEU A 428 -2.92 9.36 5.24
CA LEU A 428 -2.56 8.39 6.26
C LEU A 428 -1.80 9.04 7.43
N ILE A 429 -0.76 9.81 7.11
CA ILE A 429 0.09 10.48 8.09
C ILE A 429 -0.71 11.45 8.95
N LEU A 430 -1.50 12.32 8.31
CA LEU A 430 -2.27 13.37 8.97
C LEU A 430 -3.40 12.76 9.80
N SER A 431 -4.06 11.72 9.29
CA SER A 431 -5.05 10.95 10.07
C SER A 431 -4.43 10.39 11.34
N GLY A 432 -3.24 9.78 11.25
CA GLY A 432 -2.49 9.29 12.41
C GLY A 432 -2.26 10.36 13.46
N VAL A 433 -1.69 11.49 13.05
CA VAL A 433 -1.38 12.60 13.97
C VAL A 433 -2.66 13.18 14.58
N VAL A 434 -3.67 13.49 13.77
CA VAL A 434 -4.91 14.13 14.24
C VAL A 434 -5.71 13.18 15.14
N TYR A 435 -5.77 11.89 14.81
CA TYR A 435 -6.50 10.92 15.62
C TYR A 435 -5.86 10.73 16.99
N CYS A 436 -4.52 10.65 17.06
CA CYS A 436 -3.81 10.59 18.34
C CYS A 436 -4.00 11.86 19.19
N LEU A 437 -4.03 13.05 18.57
CA LEU A 437 -4.11 14.31 19.30
C LEU A 437 -5.51 14.64 19.83
N ILE A 438 -6.54 14.39 19.02
CA ILE A 438 -7.93 14.77 19.34
C ILE A 438 -8.96 13.70 19.02
N GLY A 439 -8.76 12.89 17.96
CA GLY A 439 -9.76 11.93 17.52
C GLY A 439 -10.05 10.83 18.54
N TYR A 440 -9.04 10.33 19.23
CA TYR A 440 -9.24 9.35 20.29
C TYR A 440 -10.03 9.90 21.47
N ALA A 441 -9.70 11.11 21.92
CA ALA A 441 -10.46 11.79 22.97
C ALA A 441 -11.93 11.92 22.58
N PHE A 442 -12.23 12.34 21.36
CA PHE A 442 -13.61 12.51 20.92
C PHE A 442 -14.39 11.21 20.73
N ALA A 443 -13.71 10.08 20.55
CA ALA A 443 -14.33 8.79 20.28
C ALA A 443 -14.46 7.86 21.49
N PHE A 444 -13.50 7.89 22.43
CA PHE A 444 -13.38 6.86 23.49
C PHE A 444 -13.01 7.44 24.86
N SER A 445 -13.46 8.66 25.18
CA SER A 445 -13.23 9.26 26.49
C SER A 445 -14.49 9.84 27.10
N ASP A 446 -14.43 10.10 28.41
CA ASP A 446 -15.52 10.78 29.11
C ASP A 446 -15.74 12.21 28.54
N GLY A 447 -16.99 12.52 28.22
CA GLY A 447 -17.44 13.83 27.73
C GLY A 447 -17.94 14.79 28.81
N GLY A 448 -17.87 14.41 30.09
CA GLY A 448 -18.50 15.16 31.18
C GLY A 448 -20.02 15.26 31.00
N THR A 449 -20.57 16.46 30.81
CA THR A 449 -22.02 16.63 30.56
C THR A 449 -22.45 16.22 29.15
N ALA A 450 -21.50 16.11 28.21
CA ALA A 450 -21.75 15.69 26.82
C ALA A 450 -21.39 14.23 26.56
N ASP A 451 -21.18 13.44 27.61
CA ASP A 451 -20.62 12.09 27.57
C ASP A 451 -21.41 11.07 26.73
N LYS A 452 -22.71 11.30 26.50
CA LYS A 452 -23.48 10.47 25.57
C LYS A 452 -23.20 10.80 24.10
N PHE A 453 -22.70 11.99 23.80
CA PHE A 453 -22.57 12.55 22.46
C PHE A 453 -21.11 12.67 21.98
N ILE A 454 -20.17 13.09 22.82
CA ILE A 454 -18.77 13.28 22.44
C ILE A 454 -17.87 13.17 23.66
N GLY A 455 -16.72 12.51 23.51
CA GLY A 455 -15.67 12.52 24.53
C GLY A 455 -14.88 13.83 24.52
N MET A 456 -14.36 14.27 25.65
CA MET A 456 -13.68 15.58 25.75
C MET A 456 -12.30 15.51 26.41
N LYS A 457 -11.94 14.36 26.97
CA LYS A 457 -10.73 14.20 27.77
C LYS A 457 -9.74 13.32 27.01
N LEU A 458 -8.51 13.81 26.84
CA LEU A 458 -7.44 12.91 26.40
C LEU A 458 -7.05 12.04 27.61
N ASP A 459 -7.67 10.87 27.72
CA ASP A 459 -7.50 9.96 28.86
C ASP A 459 -6.78 8.68 28.42
N PHE A 460 -5.58 8.48 28.97
CA PHE A 460 -4.79 7.27 28.76
C PHE A 460 -4.76 6.40 30.02
N SER A 461 -5.73 6.53 30.94
CA SER A 461 -5.73 5.77 32.20
C SER A 461 -5.69 4.25 32.00
N ASP A 462 -6.27 3.75 30.90
CA ASP A 462 -6.04 2.39 30.39
C ASP A 462 -5.24 2.49 29.08
N GLU A 463 -3.92 2.66 29.23
CA GLU A 463 -3.00 2.89 28.12
C GLU A 463 -3.10 1.81 27.04
N ILE A 464 -3.27 0.55 27.46
CA ILE A 464 -3.32 -0.60 26.56
C ILE A 464 -4.57 -0.51 25.68
N LEU A 465 -5.74 -0.31 26.29
CA LEU A 465 -6.99 -0.20 25.56
C LEU A 465 -6.99 1.05 24.66
N ALA A 466 -6.44 2.16 25.14
CA ALA A 466 -6.29 3.39 24.37
C ALA A 466 -5.46 3.19 23.10
N TYR A 467 -4.28 2.60 23.21
CA TYR A 467 -3.39 2.34 22.08
C TYR A 467 -4.01 1.40 21.03
N LYS A 468 -4.77 0.38 21.47
CA LYS A 468 -5.52 -0.50 20.55
C LYS A 468 -6.53 0.27 19.72
N TYR A 469 -7.39 1.06 20.36
CA TYR A 469 -8.43 1.83 19.67
C TYR A 469 -7.86 2.94 18.80
N ILE A 470 -6.79 3.62 19.23
CA ILE A 470 -6.12 4.67 18.45
C ILE A 470 -5.72 4.16 17.08
N LEU A 471 -5.03 3.02 17.01
CA LEU A 471 -4.49 2.52 15.75
C LEU A 471 -5.60 2.06 14.80
N LEU A 472 -6.50 1.21 15.29
CA LEU A 472 -7.60 0.66 14.49
C LEU A 472 -8.50 1.78 13.96
N GLN A 473 -8.89 2.70 14.83
CA GLN A 473 -9.86 3.72 14.47
C GLN A 473 -9.24 4.87 13.68
N CYS A 474 -7.93 5.10 13.81
CA CYS A 474 -7.19 5.94 12.88
C CYS A 474 -7.25 5.38 11.44
N ILE A 475 -7.10 4.07 11.24
CA ILE A 475 -7.16 3.47 9.89
C ILE A 475 -8.58 3.65 9.29
N PHE A 476 -9.62 3.45 10.09
CA PHE A 476 -11.02 3.69 9.68
C PHE A 476 -11.31 5.17 9.40
N ALA A 477 -10.81 6.09 10.24
CA ALA A 477 -10.91 7.52 10.01
C ALA A 477 -10.18 7.95 8.73
N SER A 478 -8.96 7.43 8.51
CA SER A 478 -8.18 7.63 7.29
C SER A 478 -8.93 7.11 6.06
N MET A 479 -9.57 5.94 6.16
CA MET A 479 -10.36 5.35 5.08
C MET A 479 -11.54 6.25 4.72
N THR A 480 -12.24 6.77 5.73
CA THR A 480 -13.35 7.71 5.56
C THR A 480 -12.90 8.94 4.77
N ALA A 481 -11.70 9.48 5.05
CA ALA A 481 -11.13 10.58 4.28
C ALA A 481 -10.66 10.16 2.86
N SER A 482 -10.16 8.93 2.68
CA SER A 482 -9.80 8.36 1.38
C SER A 482 -11.01 8.21 0.46
N ILE A 483 -12.18 7.83 0.99
CA ILE A 483 -13.45 7.74 0.25
C ILE A 483 -13.78 9.09 -0.40
N VAL A 484 -13.65 10.19 0.36
CA VAL A 484 -13.89 11.55 -0.15
C VAL A 484 -12.93 11.92 -1.29
N SER A 485 -11.67 11.47 -1.25
CA SER A 485 -10.68 11.75 -2.31
C SER A 485 -11.16 11.29 -3.69
N GLY A 486 -11.81 10.13 -3.76
CA GLY A 486 -12.32 9.57 -5.01
C GLY A 486 -13.37 10.46 -5.68
N ALA A 487 -14.30 11.05 -4.91
CA ALA A 487 -15.35 11.93 -5.44
C ALA A 487 -14.81 13.27 -5.93
N VAL A 488 -13.78 13.81 -5.26
CA VAL A 488 -13.20 15.13 -5.57
C VAL A 488 -11.93 15.05 -6.42
N ALA A 489 -11.66 13.87 -6.98
CA ALA A 489 -10.48 13.60 -7.79
C ALA A 489 -10.32 14.60 -8.95
N GLU A 490 -9.06 14.84 -9.34
CA GLU A 490 -8.62 15.73 -10.44
C GLU A 490 -8.88 17.24 -10.27
N ARG A 491 -9.73 17.66 -9.32
CA ARG A 491 -10.12 19.09 -9.18
C ARG A 491 -10.01 19.68 -7.78
N CYS A 492 -9.79 18.86 -6.76
CA CYS A 492 -9.53 19.34 -5.40
C CYS A 492 -8.09 19.88 -5.22
N LYS A 493 -7.94 21.06 -4.61
CA LYS A 493 -6.61 21.58 -4.24
C LYS A 493 -6.00 20.73 -3.14
N PHE A 494 -4.68 20.67 -3.11
CA PHE A 494 -3.93 19.89 -2.14
C PHE A 494 -4.16 20.35 -0.67
N ILE A 495 -4.31 21.65 -0.44
CA ILE A 495 -4.60 22.19 0.90
C ILE A 495 -6.03 21.88 1.36
N ALA A 496 -7.01 21.86 0.45
CA ALA A 496 -8.39 21.47 0.77
C ALA A 496 -8.45 20.01 1.23
N HIS A 497 -7.62 19.15 0.64
CA HIS A 497 -7.44 17.77 1.09
C HIS A 497 -7.01 17.68 2.55
N PHE A 498 -6.00 18.45 2.97
CA PHE A 498 -5.56 18.45 4.37
C PHE A 498 -6.65 18.91 5.32
N VAL A 499 -7.35 19.98 4.98
CA VAL A 499 -8.41 20.52 5.83
C VAL A 499 -9.49 19.46 6.02
N TYR A 500 -10.00 18.85 4.96
CA TYR A 500 -11.05 17.86 5.14
C TYR A 500 -10.57 16.60 5.87
N THR A 501 -9.32 16.17 5.64
CA THR A 501 -8.75 15.02 6.39
C THR A 501 -8.74 15.33 7.89
N VAL A 502 -8.33 16.53 8.32
CA VAL A 502 -8.35 16.92 9.75
C VAL A 502 -9.77 16.92 10.32
N PHE A 503 -10.74 17.50 9.62
CA PHE A 503 -12.13 17.52 10.11
C PHE A 503 -12.75 16.12 10.16
N ILE A 504 -12.52 15.28 9.14
CA ILE A 504 -13.05 13.92 9.13
C ILE A 504 -12.43 13.09 10.25
N THR A 505 -11.10 13.12 10.38
CA THR A 505 -10.37 12.26 11.31
C THR A 505 -10.35 12.76 12.74
N GLY A 506 -10.49 14.06 12.94
CA GLY A 506 -10.47 14.70 14.25
C GLY A 506 -11.84 15.03 14.81
N LEU A 507 -12.91 15.04 14.00
CA LEU A 507 -14.25 15.44 14.45
C LEU A 507 -15.36 14.54 13.92
N ILE A 508 -15.55 14.44 12.59
CA ILE A 508 -16.74 13.78 12.02
C ILE A 508 -16.78 12.29 12.37
N HIS A 509 -15.71 11.56 12.06
CA HIS A 509 -15.63 10.12 12.32
C HIS A 509 -15.55 9.81 13.82
N PRO A 510 -14.66 10.44 14.63
CA PRO A 510 -14.61 10.20 16.07
C PRO A 510 -15.93 10.36 16.81
N VAL A 511 -16.68 11.43 16.53
CA VAL A 511 -17.95 11.70 17.20
C VAL A 511 -18.98 10.60 16.89
N VAL A 512 -19.05 10.14 15.64
CA VAL A 512 -19.92 9.01 15.32
C VAL A 512 -19.45 7.72 15.99
N ARG A 513 -18.14 7.46 16.08
CA ARG A 513 -17.62 6.31 16.82
C ARG A 513 -17.94 6.37 18.31
N HIS A 514 -17.95 7.57 18.89
CA HIS A 514 -18.46 7.79 20.24
C HIS A 514 -19.91 7.35 20.36
N TRP A 515 -20.75 7.68 19.37
CA TRP A 515 -22.16 7.28 19.41
C TRP A 515 -22.32 5.77 19.28
N THR A 516 -21.60 5.14 18.35
CA THR A 516 -21.90 3.77 17.91
C THR A 516 -21.13 2.69 18.66
N LEU A 517 -19.96 3.02 19.22
CA LEU A 517 -19.02 2.03 19.76
C LEU A 517 -18.57 2.31 21.21
N TYR A 518 -18.57 3.56 21.65
CA TYR A 518 -18.28 3.86 23.05
C TYR A 518 -19.45 3.42 23.94
N ASN A 519 -19.15 2.75 25.05
CA ASN A 519 -20.16 2.16 25.92
C ASN A 519 -21.12 3.17 26.55
N ARG A 520 -20.80 4.47 26.56
CA ARG A 520 -21.71 5.54 26.99
C ARG A 520 -22.37 6.29 25.84
N GLY A 521 -22.02 5.97 24.60
CA GLY A 521 -22.62 6.51 23.39
C GLY A 521 -24.14 6.32 23.36
N TRP A 522 -24.85 7.33 22.88
CA TRP A 522 -26.32 7.29 22.84
C TRP A 522 -26.87 6.26 21.83
N LEU A 523 -26.23 6.08 20.66
CA LEU A 523 -26.62 5.02 19.71
C LEU A 523 -26.23 3.64 20.22
N TYR A 524 -25.08 3.55 20.90
CA TYR A 524 -24.62 2.33 21.52
C TYR A 524 -25.67 1.87 22.54
N ASN A 525 -26.01 2.71 23.52
CA ASN A 525 -26.91 2.29 24.59
C ASN A 525 -28.37 2.13 24.16
N GLY A 526 -28.84 2.88 23.16
CA GLY A 526 -30.24 2.84 22.77
C GLY A 526 -31.16 3.26 23.93
N ASP A 527 -32.30 2.56 24.08
CA ASP A 527 -33.19 2.72 25.23
C ASP A 527 -32.78 1.78 26.37
N GLU A 528 -32.39 2.36 27.50
CA GLU A 528 -31.95 1.67 28.74
C GLU A 528 -33.09 0.88 29.44
N TYR A 529 -34.29 0.83 28.84
CA TYR A 529 -35.53 0.24 29.38
C TYR A 529 -36.11 -0.82 28.44
N SER A 530 -35.50 -2.00 28.35
CA SER A 530 -36.23 -3.19 27.88
C SER A 530 -36.32 -4.22 29.01
N THR A 531 -37.53 -4.37 29.54
CA THR A 531 -37.96 -5.41 30.48
C THR A 531 -38.03 -6.81 29.83
N LEU A 532 -37.16 -7.10 28.87
CA LEU A 532 -37.08 -8.35 28.11
C LEU A 532 -35.68 -8.93 28.34
N ASP A 533 -35.63 -10.21 28.70
CA ASP A 533 -34.48 -10.97 29.26
C ASP A 533 -33.21 -11.12 28.36
N TYR A 534 -32.87 -10.14 27.53
CA TYR A 534 -31.65 -10.15 26.72
C TYR A 534 -30.90 -8.81 26.73
N ALA A 535 -29.57 -8.91 26.68
CA ALA A 535 -28.63 -7.80 26.69
C ALA A 535 -28.78 -6.92 25.42
N ARG A 536 -29.29 -5.69 25.60
CA ARG A 536 -29.16 -4.51 24.72
C ARG A 536 -29.98 -4.52 23.40
N ILE A 537 -30.96 -3.62 23.31
CA ILE A 537 -31.69 -3.27 22.07
C ILE A 537 -31.20 -1.87 21.63
N GLY A 538 -30.25 -1.82 20.70
CA GLY A 538 -29.63 -0.56 20.25
C GLY A 538 -29.13 -0.61 18.80
N PHE A 539 -28.38 0.42 18.39
CA PHE A 539 -27.80 0.51 17.06
C PHE A 539 -26.64 -0.49 16.88
N HIS A 540 -26.62 -1.19 15.74
CA HIS A 540 -25.62 -2.16 15.36
C HIS A 540 -24.79 -1.62 14.18
N ASP A 541 -23.48 -1.41 14.40
CA ASP A 541 -22.50 -1.02 13.36
C ASP A 541 -21.04 -1.25 13.82
N ASP A 542 -20.67 -2.51 14.03
CA ASP A 542 -19.37 -2.84 14.61
C ASP A 542 -18.20 -2.66 13.62
N VAL A 543 -18.43 -2.98 12.35
CA VAL A 543 -17.40 -2.92 11.30
C VAL A 543 -17.32 -1.56 10.61
N GLY A 544 -18.41 -0.78 10.61
CA GLY A 544 -18.43 0.60 10.10
C GLY A 544 -19.15 0.82 8.76
N SER A 545 -20.24 0.10 8.48
CA SER A 545 -21.17 0.48 7.40
C SER A 545 -21.67 1.92 7.57
N GLY A 546 -22.02 2.30 8.81
CA GLY A 546 -22.38 3.67 9.15
C GLY A 546 -21.14 4.55 9.30
N ALA A 547 -20.32 4.20 10.28
CA ALA A 547 -19.23 5.03 10.76
C ALA A 547 -18.07 5.24 9.76
N VAL A 548 -17.93 4.39 8.73
CA VAL A 548 -16.94 4.57 7.67
C VAL A 548 -17.61 4.84 6.33
N HIS A 549 -18.54 3.97 5.92
CA HIS A 549 -19.06 4.01 4.56
C HIS A 549 -20.17 5.06 4.36
N VAL A 550 -21.13 5.19 5.30
CA VAL A 550 -22.12 6.28 5.25
C VAL A 550 -21.45 7.65 5.48
N ILE A 551 -20.55 7.77 6.48
CA ILE A 551 -19.81 9.04 6.69
C ILE A 551 -19.02 9.40 5.42
N GLY A 552 -18.18 8.48 4.94
CA GLY A 552 -17.33 8.72 3.78
C GLY A 552 -18.15 9.06 2.54
N GLY A 553 -19.25 8.33 2.30
CA GLY A 553 -20.12 8.53 1.16
C GLY A 553 -20.91 9.84 1.19
N ILE A 554 -21.43 10.27 2.35
CA ILE A 554 -22.11 11.56 2.49
C ILE A 554 -21.12 12.72 2.43
N ALA A 555 -19.96 12.62 3.08
CA ALA A 555 -18.91 13.63 2.96
C ALA A 555 -18.42 13.76 1.51
N ALA A 556 -18.30 12.64 0.79
CA ALA A 556 -17.97 12.60 -0.63
C ALA A 556 -19.05 13.28 -1.49
N LEU A 557 -20.33 13.03 -1.21
CA LEU A 557 -21.45 13.68 -1.88
C LEU A 557 -21.42 15.20 -1.69
N MET A 558 -21.25 15.67 -0.45
CA MET A 558 -21.14 17.11 -0.15
C MET A 558 -19.94 17.74 -0.87
N GLY A 559 -18.79 17.06 -0.86
CA GLY A 559 -17.59 17.50 -1.57
C GLY A 559 -17.82 17.60 -3.09
N ALA A 560 -18.41 16.58 -3.70
CA ALA A 560 -18.71 16.53 -5.14
C ALA A 560 -19.70 17.63 -5.57
N MET A 561 -20.76 17.85 -4.79
CA MET A 561 -21.75 18.90 -5.05
C MET A 561 -21.12 20.30 -4.96
N MET A 562 -20.29 20.55 -3.95
CA MET A 562 -19.72 21.88 -3.72
C MET A 562 -18.56 22.23 -4.64
N ILE A 563 -17.76 21.24 -5.04
CA ILE A 563 -16.64 21.46 -5.97
C ILE A 563 -17.12 21.54 -7.44
N GLY A 564 -18.27 20.94 -7.74
CA GLY A 564 -18.85 20.87 -9.09
C GLY A 564 -18.16 19.85 -10.00
N PRO A 565 -18.63 19.67 -11.25
CA PRO A 565 -18.12 18.66 -12.17
C PRO A 565 -16.73 18.99 -12.75
N ARG A 566 -16.01 17.96 -13.19
CA ARG A 566 -14.79 18.12 -14.01
C ARG A 566 -15.14 18.78 -15.34
N THR A 567 -14.24 19.64 -15.81
CA THR A 567 -14.41 20.47 -17.01
C THR A 567 -14.77 19.63 -18.24
N GLY A 568 -16.00 19.74 -18.73
CA GLY A 568 -16.49 19.04 -19.91
C GLY A 568 -17.22 17.71 -19.66
N ARG A 569 -17.35 17.23 -18.41
CA ARG A 569 -17.96 15.91 -18.09
C ARG A 569 -19.43 15.79 -18.51
N PHE A 570 -20.17 16.89 -18.42
CA PHE A 570 -21.60 16.98 -18.71
C PHE A 570 -21.90 17.97 -19.85
N ASP A 571 -20.90 18.32 -20.64
CA ASP A 571 -21.08 19.21 -21.80
C ASP A 571 -21.61 18.40 -22.99
N PRO A 572 -22.85 18.65 -23.46
CA PRO A 572 -23.45 17.90 -24.56
C PRO A 572 -22.77 18.17 -25.91
N THR A 573 -21.98 19.24 -26.03
CA THR A 573 -21.25 19.60 -27.26
C THR A 573 -19.94 18.83 -27.40
N LEU A 574 -19.37 18.38 -26.27
CA LEU A 574 -18.18 17.55 -26.25
C LEU A 574 -18.60 16.08 -26.44
N LYS A 575 -18.49 15.57 -27.68
CA LYS A 575 -18.63 14.13 -28.01
C LYS A 575 -17.55 13.23 -27.38
N LYS A 576 -16.87 13.67 -26.32
CA LYS A 576 -15.85 12.86 -25.65
C LYS A 576 -16.50 12.05 -24.55
N ASP A 577 -16.44 10.73 -24.71
CA ASP A 577 -16.67 9.84 -23.59
C ASP A 577 -15.53 10.08 -22.58
N PHE A 578 -15.86 10.63 -21.40
CA PHE A 578 -14.89 10.97 -20.36
C PHE A 578 -14.14 9.73 -19.82
N THR A 579 -14.56 8.53 -20.24
CA THR A 579 -13.95 7.21 -20.03
C THR A 579 -12.55 7.05 -20.60
N GLU A 580 -12.24 7.68 -21.73
CA GLU A 580 -10.91 7.57 -22.36
C GLU A 580 -9.81 8.31 -21.58
N SER A 581 -10.16 8.93 -20.44
CA SER A 581 -9.24 9.73 -19.63
C SER A 581 -8.60 9.00 -18.45
N CYS A 582 -9.00 7.77 -18.13
CA CYS A 582 -8.37 6.97 -17.07
C CYS A 582 -6.93 6.57 -17.44
N TYR A 583 -6.00 6.69 -16.49
CA TYR A 583 -4.61 6.28 -16.69
C TYR A 583 -4.48 4.79 -17.04
N SER A 584 -5.21 3.93 -16.33
CA SER A 584 -5.26 2.50 -16.61
C SER A 584 -6.42 1.83 -15.89
N THR A 585 -7.38 1.33 -16.65
CA THR A 585 -8.50 0.53 -16.13
C THR A 585 -8.01 -0.73 -15.41
N ARG A 586 -6.90 -1.32 -15.86
CA ARG A 586 -6.26 -2.49 -15.21
C ARG A 586 -5.73 -2.16 -13.82
N ILE A 587 -5.07 -1.02 -13.67
CA ILE A 587 -4.55 -0.57 -12.36
C ILE A 587 -5.72 -0.22 -11.44
N ALA A 588 -6.74 0.47 -11.97
CA ALA A 588 -7.94 0.79 -11.19
C ALA A 588 -8.65 -0.47 -10.68
N PHE A 589 -8.81 -1.47 -11.54
CA PHE A 589 -9.39 -2.77 -11.20
C PHE A 589 -8.53 -3.53 -10.17
N LEU A 590 -7.21 -3.58 -10.35
CA LEU A 590 -6.30 -4.18 -9.37
C LEU A 590 -6.43 -3.52 -7.99
N GLY A 591 -6.54 -2.19 -7.94
CA GLY A 591 -6.79 -1.49 -6.68
C GLY A 591 -8.12 -1.85 -6.05
N GLY A 592 -9.17 -2.04 -6.86
CA GLY A 592 -10.45 -2.57 -6.38
C GLY A 592 -10.36 -4.00 -5.82
N LEU A 593 -9.57 -4.89 -6.43
CA LEU A 593 -9.31 -6.23 -5.89
C LEU A 593 -8.53 -6.19 -4.57
N VAL A 594 -7.50 -5.35 -4.48
CA VAL A 594 -6.74 -5.18 -3.22
C VAL A 594 -7.65 -4.61 -2.13
N MET A 595 -8.57 -3.71 -2.49
CA MET A 595 -9.57 -3.20 -1.56
C MET A 595 -10.56 -4.29 -1.12
N ALA A 596 -11.00 -5.17 -2.02
CA ALA A 596 -11.82 -6.33 -1.66
C ALA A 596 -11.09 -7.24 -0.67
N ILE A 597 -9.82 -7.55 -0.90
CA ILE A 597 -8.99 -8.31 0.06
C ILE A 597 -8.94 -7.59 1.42
N GLY A 598 -8.72 -6.27 1.43
CA GLY A 598 -8.73 -5.48 2.67
C GLY A 598 -10.10 -5.43 3.38
N LEU A 599 -11.22 -5.58 2.66
CA LEU A 599 -12.55 -5.69 3.28
C LEU A 599 -12.74 -7.07 3.94
N LEU A 600 -12.18 -8.13 3.36
CA LEU A 600 -12.20 -9.46 3.99
C LEU A 600 -11.46 -9.43 5.34
N THR A 601 -10.27 -8.84 5.40
CA THR A 601 -9.45 -8.75 6.62
C THR A 601 -10.09 -7.87 7.69
N ILE A 602 -10.85 -6.84 7.30
CA ILE A 602 -11.59 -6.01 8.26
C ILE A 602 -12.67 -6.83 8.98
N ILE A 603 -13.32 -7.75 8.28
CA ILE A 603 -14.51 -8.46 8.77
C ILE A 603 -14.15 -9.78 9.47
N SER A 604 -13.14 -10.51 8.97
CA SER A 604 -12.66 -11.78 9.53
C SER A 604 -12.06 -11.67 10.94
N GLU A 605 -11.97 -10.47 11.50
CA GLU A 605 -11.14 -10.12 12.67
C GLU A 605 -11.73 -8.91 13.41
N SER A 606 -13.06 -8.75 13.41
CA SER A 606 -13.71 -7.67 14.15
C SER A 606 -13.51 -7.87 15.67
N PRO A 607 -13.24 -6.82 16.45
CA PRO A 607 -12.96 -6.94 17.89
C PRO A 607 -14.14 -7.46 18.73
N LEU A 608 -15.37 -7.52 18.18
CA LEU A 608 -16.52 -8.05 18.93
C LEU A 608 -16.67 -9.59 18.79
N LEU A 609 -16.21 -10.18 17.68
CA LEU A 609 -16.35 -11.62 17.43
C LEU A 609 -15.49 -12.47 18.38
N PHE A 610 -14.35 -11.95 18.81
CA PHE A 610 -13.40 -12.68 19.64
C PHE A 610 -13.70 -12.58 21.15
N VAL A 611 -14.38 -11.51 21.59
CA VAL A 611 -14.83 -11.35 22.99
C VAL A 611 -15.95 -12.33 23.33
N ILE A 612 -16.72 -12.78 22.33
CA ILE A 612 -17.93 -13.58 22.56
C ILE A 612 -17.73 -15.07 22.24
N ASN A 613 -16.84 -15.47 21.32
CA ASN A 613 -16.73 -16.89 20.94
C ASN A 613 -15.29 -17.38 20.75
N TYR A 614 -14.97 -18.46 21.47
CA TYR A 614 -13.72 -19.24 21.38
C TYR A 614 -13.66 -20.15 20.13
N GLN A 615 -14.57 -19.99 19.17
CA GLN A 615 -14.73 -20.88 18.03
C GLN A 615 -14.26 -20.21 16.74
N GLY A 616 -13.14 -20.69 16.19
CA GLY A 616 -12.62 -20.28 14.89
C GLY A 616 -13.56 -20.54 13.70
N ASP A 617 -14.75 -21.10 13.93
CA ASP A 617 -15.79 -21.28 12.92
C ASP A 617 -16.45 -19.95 12.49
N LEU A 618 -16.63 -18.99 13.42
CA LEU A 618 -17.31 -17.72 13.11
C LEU A 618 -16.45 -16.74 12.28
N ASP A 619 -15.13 -16.76 12.47
CA ASP A 619 -14.18 -15.95 11.67
C ASP A 619 -14.16 -16.43 10.20
N ALA A 620 -14.23 -17.75 9.99
CA ALA A 620 -14.29 -18.34 8.65
C ALA A 620 -15.63 -18.05 7.97
N ASP A 621 -16.74 -18.16 8.71
CA ASP A 621 -18.10 -17.95 8.22
C ASP A 621 -18.33 -16.50 7.79
N SER A 622 -17.98 -15.51 8.62
CA SER A 622 -18.10 -14.09 8.29
C SER A 622 -17.30 -13.70 7.04
N THR A 623 -16.10 -14.26 6.88
CA THR A 623 -15.28 -14.09 5.67
C THR A 623 -15.98 -14.63 4.42
N ILE A 624 -16.61 -15.81 4.54
CA ILE A 624 -17.37 -16.44 3.44
C ILE A 624 -18.56 -15.56 3.06
N TYR A 625 -19.29 -14.99 4.02
CA TYR A 625 -20.47 -14.14 3.76
C TYR A 625 -20.11 -12.90 2.94
N VAL A 626 -19.03 -12.22 3.32
CA VAL A 626 -18.56 -11.02 2.61
C VAL A 626 -18.06 -11.38 1.21
N PHE A 627 -17.24 -12.43 1.10
CA PHE A 627 -16.68 -12.86 -0.17
C PHE A 627 -17.78 -13.27 -1.16
N THR A 628 -18.73 -14.09 -0.71
CA THR A 628 -19.86 -14.54 -1.53
C THR A 628 -20.76 -13.39 -1.91
N SER A 629 -21.13 -12.52 -0.96
CA SER A 629 -21.94 -11.33 -1.24
C SER A 629 -21.32 -10.44 -2.32
N GLY A 630 -20.03 -10.11 -2.18
CA GLY A 630 -19.31 -9.32 -3.18
C GLY A 630 -19.21 -10.01 -4.54
N SER A 631 -18.91 -11.30 -4.55
CA SER A 631 -18.80 -12.07 -5.81
C SER A 631 -20.12 -12.08 -6.59
N PHE A 632 -21.24 -12.34 -5.91
CA PHE A 632 -22.56 -12.36 -6.54
C PHE A 632 -23.02 -10.96 -6.95
N ALA A 633 -22.77 -9.93 -6.14
CA ALA A 633 -23.08 -8.56 -6.48
C ALA A 633 -22.33 -8.11 -7.76
N GLY A 634 -21.02 -8.33 -7.82
CA GLY A 634 -20.22 -8.01 -9.00
C GLY A 634 -20.65 -8.75 -10.25
N PHE A 635 -20.99 -10.04 -10.12
CA PHE A 635 -21.51 -10.86 -11.22
C PHE A 635 -22.87 -10.37 -11.72
N CYS A 636 -23.82 -10.08 -10.81
CA CYS A 636 -25.14 -9.56 -11.17
C CYS A 636 -25.05 -8.22 -11.90
N LEU A 637 -24.19 -7.31 -11.44
CA LEU A 637 -23.99 -6.04 -12.14
C LEU A 637 -23.36 -6.23 -13.53
N LEU A 638 -22.43 -7.17 -13.67
CA LEU A 638 -21.86 -7.51 -14.98
C LEU A 638 -22.94 -8.02 -15.95
N LEU A 639 -23.87 -8.86 -15.49
CA LEU A 639 -25.01 -9.32 -16.28
C LEU A 639 -25.93 -8.16 -16.68
N LEU A 640 -26.28 -7.27 -15.74
CA LEU A 640 -27.13 -6.11 -16.02
C LEU A 640 -26.52 -5.20 -17.09
N ILE A 641 -25.21 -4.97 -17.04
CA ILE A 641 -24.48 -4.19 -18.04
C ILE A 641 -24.55 -4.85 -19.42
N ASN A 642 -24.33 -6.17 -19.48
CA ASN A 642 -24.39 -6.93 -20.73
C ASN A 642 -25.80 -6.95 -21.33
N CYS A 643 -26.84 -6.85 -20.50
CA CYS A 643 -28.23 -6.78 -20.94
C CYS A 643 -28.66 -5.37 -21.39
N ASP A 644 -28.12 -4.28 -20.81
CA ASP A 644 -28.42 -2.91 -21.23
C ASP A 644 -27.16 -2.02 -21.30
N ASN A 645 -26.53 -2.03 -22.48
CA ASN A 645 -25.32 -1.24 -22.77
C ASN A 645 -25.56 0.28 -22.83
N ARG A 646 -26.82 0.76 -22.80
CA ARG A 646 -27.14 2.19 -22.97
C ARG A 646 -26.76 3.04 -21.76
N TYR A 647 -26.74 2.45 -20.57
CA TYR A 647 -26.53 3.19 -19.32
C TYR A 647 -25.08 3.16 -18.82
N PHE A 648 -24.38 2.04 -19.02
CA PHE A 648 -23.06 1.83 -18.43
C PHE A 648 -21.89 1.93 -19.41
N GLY A 649 -22.16 1.87 -20.72
CA GLY A 649 -21.14 1.86 -21.77
C GLY A 649 -20.34 0.56 -21.81
N THR A 650 -20.00 0.10 -23.02
CA THR A 650 -19.34 -1.22 -23.25
C THR A 650 -17.90 -1.30 -22.71
N GLY A 651 -17.23 -0.15 -22.48
CA GLY A 651 -15.84 -0.09 -22.02
C GLY A 651 -15.62 -0.17 -20.50
N ARG A 652 -16.69 -0.20 -19.68
CA ARG A 652 -16.61 -0.10 -18.20
C ARG A 652 -16.97 -1.37 -17.44
N SER A 653 -17.21 -2.49 -18.12
CA SER A 653 -17.73 -3.73 -17.51
C SER A 653 -16.92 -4.19 -16.29
N ALA A 654 -15.58 -4.16 -16.36
CA ALA A 654 -14.72 -4.56 -15.26
C ALA A 654 -14.73 -3.58 -14.06
N LEU A 655 -14.71 -2.26 -14.31
CA LEU A 655 -14.73 -1.26 -13.23
C LEU A 655 -16.09 -1.20 -12.54
N ASN A 656 -17.16 -1.33 -13.31
CA ASN A 656 -18.49 -1.41 -12.72
C ASN A 656 -18.67 -2.73 -11.96
N ALA A 657 -18.22 -3.87 -12.49
CA ALA A 657 -18.30 -5.15 -11.78
C ALA A 657 -17.56 -5.11 -10.43
N ILE A 658 -16.37 -4.52 -10.36
CA ILE A 658 -15.68 -4.37 -9.08
C ILE A 658 -16.41 -3.38 -8.16
N ASN A 659 -17.00 -2.30 -8.67
CA ASN A 659 -17.84 -1.40 -7.86
C ASN A 659 -19.06 -2.13 -7.27
N GLY A 660 -19.74 -2.96 -8.08
CA GLY A 660 -20.84 -3.80 -7.62
C GLY A 660 -20.38 -4.79 -6.55
N GLY A 661 -19.25 -5.44 -6.77
CA GLY A 661 -18.69 -6.38 -5.79
C GLY A 661 -18.35 -5.71 -4.46
N LEU A 662 -17.66 -4.56 -4.50
CA LEU A 662 -17.37 -3.77 -3.31
C LEU A 662 -18.64 -3.31 -2.59
N THR A 663 -19.67 -2.91 -3.34
CA THR A 663 -20.97 -2.50 -2.77
C THR A 663 -21.63 -3.65 -2.02
N GLY A 664 -21.59 -4.87 -2.56
CA GLY A 664 -22.09 -6.08 -1.89
C GLY A 664 -21.34 -6.40 -0.60
N MET A 665 -20.00 -6.36 -0.64
CA MET A 665 -19.15 -6.59 0.55
C MET A 665 -19.47 -5.59 1.68
N ILE A 666 -19.62 -4.31 1.31
CA ILE A 666 -19.99 -3.25 2.26
C ILE A 666 -21.40 -3.48 2.83
N ALA A 667 -22.35 -3.86 2.00
CA ALA A 667 -23.74 -4.07 2.43
C ALA A 667 -23.90 -5.24 3.43
N VAL A 668 -22.98 -6.21 3.46
CA VAL A 668 -23.00 -7.29 4.45
C VAL A 668 -22.24 -6.95 5.73
N SER A 669 -21.44 -5.88 5.74
CA SER A 669 -20.52 -5.56 6.84
C SER A 669 -21.18 -5.34 8.20
N THR A 670 -22.47 -4.99 8.27
CA THR A 670 -23.20 -4.85 9.55
C THR A 670 -23.81 -6.15 10.06
N GLY A 671 -24.10 -7.13 9.19
CA GLY A 671 -24.68 -8.42 9.58
C GLY A 671 -23.71 -9.60 9.43
N TYR A 672 -22.41 -9.30 9.40
CA TYR A 672 -21.34 -10.26 9.13
C TYR A 672 -21.26 -11.40 10.14
N ASP A 673 -21.72 -11.17 11.36
CA ASP A 673 -21.66 -12.07 12.51
C ASP A 673 -22.91 -12.97 12.64
N ASN A 674 -23.97 -12.68 11.87
CA ASN A 674 -25.29 -13.27 12.09
C ASN A 674 -26.09 -13.56 10.81
N TYR A 675 -25.46 -13.56 9.64
CA TYR A 675 -26.14 -13.92 8.39
C TYR A 675 -25.75 -15.33 7.95
N SER A 676 -26.71 -16.17 7.57
CA SER A 676 -26.38 -17.31 6.72
C SER A 676 -25.83 -16.89 5.34
N THR A 677 -25.08 -17.77 4.68
CA THR A 677 -24.53 -17.54 3.33
C THR A 677 -25.58 -17.13 2.30
N HIS A 678 -26.79 -17.70 2.36
CA HIS A 678 -27.87 -17.37 1.42
C HIS A 678 -28.39 -15.94 1.62
N VAL A 679 -28.48 -15.50 2.87
CA VAL A 679 -28.83 -14.11 3.22
C VAL A 679 -27.75 -13.16 2.73
N ALA A 680 -26.46 -13.48 2.95
CA ALA A 680 -25.35 -12.66 2.49
C ALA A 680 -25.36 -12.47 0.96
N ILE A 681 -25.65 -13.55 0.20
CA ILE A 681 -25.85 -13.48 -1.25
C ILE A 681 -27.05 -12.59 -1.60
N ALA A 682 -28.19 -12.74 -0.92
CA ALA A 682 -29.38 -11.95 -1.19
C ALA A 682 -29.14 -10.44 -0.94
N VAL A 683 -28.52 -10.08 0.18
CA VAL A 683 -28.13 -8.69 0.49
C VAL A 683 -27.16 -8.15 -0.56
N GLY A 684 -26.20 -8.98 -1.01
CA GLY A 684 -25.28 -8.64 -2.09
C GLY A 684 -26.00 -8.33 -3.40
N VAL A 685 -26.97 -9.14 -3.80
CA VAL A 685 -27.77 -8.90 -5.02
C VAL A 685 -28.63 -7.64 -4.89
N ILE A 686 -29.28 -7.43 -3.74
CA ILE A 686 -30.08 -6.21 -3.47
C ILE A 686 -29.20 -4.95 -3.54
N SER A 687 -27.94 -5.05 -3.11
CA SER A 687 -26.99 -3.93 -3.16
C SER A 687 -26.78 -3.37 -4.57
N ILE A 688 -26.95 -4.19 -5.61
CA ILE A 688 -26.80 -3.76 -7.00
C ILE A 688 -27.94 -2.84 -7.46
N ILE A 689 -29.15 -3.04 -6.93
CA ILE A 689 -30.28 -2.15 -7.16
C ILE A 689 -29.97 -0.78 -6.55
N VAL A 690 -29.48 -0.77 -5.31
CA VAL A 690 -29.14 0.45 -4.57
C VAL A 690 -27.98 1.19 -5.24
N TYR A 691 -26.90 0.49 -5.58
CA TYR A 691 -25.75 1.04 -6.32
C TYR A 691 -26.19 1.71 -7.62
N THR A 692 -26.96 0.99 -8.43
CA THR A 692 -27.42 1.48 -9.74
C THR A 692 -28.33 2.69 -9.59
N ALA A 693 -29.24 2.68 -8.61
CA ALA A 693 -30.10 3.81 -8.32
C ALA A 693 -29.31 5.08 -7.98
N TYR A 694 -28.32 4.98 -7.08
CA TYR A 694 -27.49 6.12 -6.70
C TYR A 694 -26.59 6.60 -7.84
N SER A 695 -25.89 5.71 -8.56
CA SER A 695 -25.01 6.12 -9.67
C SER A 695 -25.79 6.84 -10.78
N LEU A 696 -26.98 6.35 -11.12
CA LEU A 696 -27.87 7.00 -12.09
C LEU A 696 -28.43 8.32 -11.57
N LEU A 697 -28.82 8.40 -10.30
CA LEU A 697 -29.33 9.62 -9.69
C LEU A 697 -28.28 10.73 -9.72
N LEU A 698 -27.05 10.45 -9.30
CA LEU A 698 -25.95 11.43 -9.29
C LEU A 698 -25.63 11.92 -10.69
N THR A 699 -25.58 11.01 -11.67
CA THR A 699 -25.37 11.34 -13.07
C THR A 699 -26.47 12.26 -13.61
N ARG A 700 -27.74 11.98 -13.28
CA ARG A 700 -28.89 12.82 -13.67
C ARG A 700 -28.88 14.19 -13.01
N LEU A 701 -28.39 14.29 -11.77
CA LEU A 701 -28.24 15.55 -11.05
C LEU A 701 -26.99 16.35 -11.49
N GLY A 702 -26.20 15.85 -12.44
CA GLY A 702 -24.97 16.50 -12.88
C GLY A 702 -23.88 16.53 -11.80
N ILE A 703 -23.91 15.60 -10.85
CA ILE A 703 -22.90 15.44 -9.81
C ILE A 703 -21.84 14.48 -10.34
N ASP A 704 -20.61 14.98 -10.48
CA ASP A 704 -19.47 14.19 -10.97
C ASP A 704 -18.78 13.48 -9.81
N ASP A 705 -19.01 12.17 -9.70
CA ASP A 705 -18.32 11.26 -8.80
C ASP A 705 -17.42 10.32 -9.64
N PRO A 706 -16.12 10.63 -9.80
CA PRO A 706 -15.23 9.91 -10.71
C PRO A 706 -15.07 8.41 -10.43
N LEU A 707 -15.20 7.99 -9.18
CA LEU A 707 -14.98 6.60 -8.74
C LEU A 707 -16.29 5.92 -8.28
N ASP A 708 -17.45 6.55 -8.47
CA ASP A 708 -18.74 6.13 -7.91
C ASP A 708 -18.69 5.85 -6.40
N VAL A 709 -17.81 6.54 -5.65
CA VAL A 709 -17.61 6.29 -4.22
C VAL A 709 -18.86 6.58 -3.40
N VAL A 710 -19.71 7.51 -3.82
CA VAL A 710 -21.00 7.77 -3.17
C VAL A 710 -21.92 6.56 -3.36
N ALA A 711 -22.09 6.08 -4.60
CA ALA A 711 -22.94 4.92 -4.86
C ALA A 711 -22.44 3.64 -4.16
N VAL A 712 -21.12 3.42 -4.14
CA VAL A 712 -20.51 2.26 -3.47
C VAL A 712 -20.63 2.36 -1.95
N HIS A 713 -20.15 3.45 -1.35
CA HIS A 713 -20.02 3.54 0.11
C HIS A 713 -21.29 4.03 0.79
N PHE A 714 -21.93 5.09 0.30
CA PHE A 714 -23.22 5.50 0.87
C PHE A 714 -24.32 4.50 0.53
N GLY A 715 -24.38 4.03 -0.71
CA GLY A 715 -25.36 3.02 -1.13
C GLY A 715 -25.20 1.69 -0.40
N GLY A 716 -23.99 1.11 -0.43
CA GLY A 716 -23.70 -0.13 0.30
C GLY A 716 -23.87 0.02 1.81
N GLY A 717 -23.32 1.08 2.41
CA GLY A 717 -23.35 1.28 3.87
C GLY A 717 -24.76 1.52 4.40
N SER A 718 -25.58 2.30 3.69
CA SER A 718 -26.99 2.50 4.07
C SER A 718 -27.80 1.22 3.96
N LEU A 719 -27.60 0.43 2.89
CA LEU A 719 -28.26 -0.87 2.79
C LEU A 719 -27.82 -1.80 3.92
N GLY A 720 -26.53 -1.86 4.26
CA GLY A 720 -26.05 -2.73 5.33
C GLY A 720 -26.66 -2.42 6.70
N LEU A 721 -26.74 -1.13 7.07
CA LEU A 721 -27.39 -0.71 8.30
C LEU A 721 -28.87 -1.08 8.36
N ILE A 722 -29.59 -1.03 7.23
CA ILE A 722 -31.00 -1.39 7.19
C ILE A 722 -31.20 -2.90 7.12
N ALA A 723 -30.37 -3.61 6.35
CA ALA A 723 -30.50 -5.05 6.11
C ALA A 723 -30.39 -5.85 7.41
N VAL A 724 -29.52 -5.47 8.35
CA VAL A 724 -29.35 -6.20 9.62
C VAL A 724 -30.65 -6.29 10.41
N ALA A 725 -31.47 -5.23 10.38
CA ALA A 725 -32.75 -5.21 11.09
C ALA A 725 -33.78 -6.20 10.51
N PHE A 726 -33.63 -6.60 9.25
CA PHE A 726 -34.50 -7.59 8.62
C PHE A 726 -33.95 -9.01 8.76
N PHE A 727 -32.64 -9.16 8.61
CA PHE A 727 -31.99 -10.42 8.30
C PHE A 727 -31.15 -11.03 9.42
N HIS A 728 -30.99 -10.37 10.56
CA HIS A 728 -30.33 -10.96 11.72
C HIS A 728 -31.12 -12.18 12.21
N GLU A 729 -30.48 -13.35 12.38
CA GLU A 729 -31.17 -14.61 12.68
C GLU A 729 -31.82 -14.62 14.06
N THR A 730 -31.24 -13.92 15.04
CA THR A 730 -31.79 -13.86 16.40
C THR A 730 -32.99 -12.92 16.56
N TYR A 731 -32.94 -11.73 15.96
CA TYR A 731 -33.93 -10.67 16.23
C TYR A 731 -34.38 -9.90 14.98
N GLY A 732 -33.98 -10.33 13.79
CA GLY A 732 -34.38 -9.70 12.54
C GLY A 732 -35.88 -9.87 12.28
N ILE A 733 -36.47 -8.92 11.57
CA ILE A 733 -37.92 -8.91 11.29
C ILE A 733 -38.38 -10.20 10.62
N PHE A 734 -37.62 -10.76 9.67
CA PHE A 734 -38.02 -11.98 8.96
C PHE A 734 -37.94 -13.26 9.80
N TYR A 735 -37.24 -13.22 10.93
CA TYR A 735 -37.06 -14.37 11.81
C TYR A 735 -37.91 -14.28 13.07
N ALA A 736 -37.76 -13.19 13.83
CA ALA A 736 -38.39 -13.03 15.13
C ALA A 736 -39.80 -12.44 15.05
N TRP A 737 -40.06 -11.57 14.07
CA TRP A 737 -41.36 -10.89 13.84
C TRP A 737 -42.04 -10.41 15.14
N ASN A 738 -41.35 -9.60 15.94
CA ASN A 738 -41.83 -9.16 17.25
C ASN A 738 -41.55 -7.66 17.48
N LEU A 739 -41.96 -7.14 18.64
CA LEU A 739 -41.75 -5.73 18.96
C LEU A 739 -40.26 -5.36 19.03
N GLN A 740 -39.41 -6.28 19.49
CA GLN A 740 -37.95 -6.09 19.55
C GLN A 740 -37.35 -5.92 18.14
N SER A 741 -37.76 -6.73 17.17
CA SER A 741 -37.28 -6.60 15.79
C SER A 741 -37.70 -5.26 15.15
N ALA A 742 -38.89 -4.76 15.49
CA ALA A 742 -39.32 -3.42 15.10
C ALA A 742 -38.49 -2.30 15.76
N TYR A 743 -38.14 -2.44 17.05
CA TYR A 743 -37.28 -1.48 17.74
C TYR A 743 -35.88 -1.40 17.12
N ILE A 744 -35.31 -2.54 16.73
CA ILE A 744 -33.98 -2.57 16.10
C ILE A 744 -34.01 -1.88 14.74
N LEU A 745 -35.05 -2.12 13.91
CA LEU A 745 -35.24 -1.32 12.69
C LEU A 745 -35.33 0.18 13.00
N GLY A 746 -36.06 0.54 14.06
CA GLY A 746 -36.14 1.92 14.54
C GLY A 746 -34.77 2.52 14.85
N TRP A 747 -33.96 1.83 15.64
CA TRP A 747 -32.60 2.26 16.01
C TRP A 747 -31.66 2.34 14.80
N GLN A 748 -31.72 1.38 13.87
CA GLN A 748 -30.94 1.45 12.62
C GLN A 748 -31.34 2.65 11.76
N CYS A 749 -32.63 2.96 11.66
CA CYS A 749 -33.12 4.13 10.93
C CYS A 749 -32.69 5.45 11.59
N ILE A 750 -32.82 5.55 12.92
CA ILE A 750 -32.42 6.72 13.70
C ILE A 750 -30.92 6.95 13.58
N GLY A 751 -30.12 5.90 13.74
CA GLY A 751 -28.66 5.96 13.61
C GLY A 751 -28.24 6.37 12.21
N LEU A 752 -28.79 5.74 11.16
CA LEU A 752 -28.53 6.13 9.77
C LEU A 752 -28.84 7.61 9.53
N MET A 753 -30.00 8.10 9.97
CA MET A 753 -30.39 9.51 9.80
C MET A 753 -29.47 10.44 10.57
N ALA A 754 -29.15 10.13 11.82
CA ALA A 754 -28.25 10.94 12.65
C ALA A 754 -26.85 11.07 12.02
N ILE A 755 -26.30 9.95 11.53
CA ILE A 755 -24.99 9.92 10.85
C ILE A 755 -25.03 10.76 9.56
N ILE A 756 -26.10 10.63 8.74
CA ILE A 756 -26.27 11.42 7.51
C ILE A 756 -26.31 12.91 7.85
N VAL A 757 -27.16 13.32 8.80
CA VAL A 757 -27.35 14.74 9.15
C VAL A 757 -26.06 15.34 9.69
N TRP A 758 -25.43 14.68 10.66
CA TRP A 758 -24.16 15.12 11.23
C TRP A 758 -23.08 15.31 10.17
N THR A 759 -22.89 14.28 9.35
CA THR A 759 -21.87 14.29 8.30
C THR A 759 -22.16 15.36 7.26
N ALA A 760 -23.41 15.49 6.81
CA ALA A 760 -23.81 16.46 5.78
C ALA A 760 -23.64 17.90 6.27
N VAL A 761 -24.05 18.21 7.51
CA VAL A 761 -23.94 19.55 8.09
C VAL A 761 -22.48 19.95 8.24
N ILE A 762 -21.66 19.14 8.91
CA ILE A 762 -20.26 19.48 9.15
C ILE A 762 -19.46 19.51 7.85
N SER A 763 -19.68 18.54 6.94
CA SER A 763 -19.01 18.54 5.63
C SER A 763 -19.44 19.72 4.77
N GLY A 764 -20.73 20.08 4.79
CA GLY A 764 -21.25 21.25 4.08
C GLY A 764 -20.65 22.55 4.57
N LEU A 765 -20.54 22.74 5.89
CA LEU A 765 -19.85 23.91 6.47
C LEU A 765 -18.38 23.94 6.07
N MET A 766 -17.67 22.83 6.24
CA MET A 766 -16.26 22.70 5.91
C MET A 766 -15.96 22.99 4.43
N PHE A 767 -16.63 22.30 3.49
CA PHE A 767 -16.45 22.53 2.06
C PHE A 767 -16.97 23.91 1.63
N GLY A 768 -18.02 24.42 2.26
CA GLY A 768 -18.55 25.76 2.03
C GLY A 768 -17.51 26.83 2.36
N VAL A 769 -16.87 26.74 3.53
CA VAL A 769 -15.77 27.64 3.93
C VAL A 769 -14.60 27.55 2.95
N LEU A 770 -14.16 26.33 2.59
CA LEU A 770 -13.09 26.14 1.61
C LEU A 770 -13.43 26.74 0.24
N ARG A 771 -14.70 26.70 -0.16
CA ARG A 771 -15.19 27.29 -1.40
C ARG A 771 -15.22 28.81 -1.33
N LEU A 772 -15.69 29.39 -0.22
CA LEU A 772 -15.73 30.84 0.00
C LEU A 772 -14.34 31.47 -0.08
N PHE A 773 -13.32 30.79 0.46
CA PHE A 773 -11.93 31.26 0.37
C PHE A 773 -11.24 30.95 -0.98
N GLY A 774 -11.93 30.32 -1.93
CA GLY A 774 -11.35 29.93 -3.22
C GLY A 774 -10.24 28.86 -3.08
N ILE A 775 -10.27 28.07 -2.01
CA ILE A 775 -9.27 27.04 -1.68
C ILE A 775 -9.74 25.66 -2.15
N LEU A 776 -11.04 25.44 -2.38
CA LEU A 776 -11.58 24.12 -2.71
C LEU A 776 -11.15 23.57 -4.08
N ARG A 777 -11.32 24.36 -5.16
CA ARG A 777 -11.17 23.90 -6.56
C ARG A 777 -9.91 24.45 -7.23
N VAL A 778 -9.19 23.62 -7.98
CA VAL A 778 -8.06 24.05 -8.83
C VAL A 778 -8.58 24.89 -10.00
N CYS A 779 -7.95 26.03 -10.31
CA CYS A 779 -8.38 26.94 -11.39
C CYS A 779 -8.40 26.26 -12.77
N ASP A 780 -9.38 26.63 -13.60
CA ASP A 780 -9.65 26.00 -14.91
C ASP A 780 -8.45 26.11 -15.86
N GLU A 781 -7.66 27.19 -15.86
CA GLU A 781 -6.45 27.30 -16.70
C GLU A 781 -5.41 26.18 -16.45
N ALA A 782 -5.30 25.68 -15.21
CA ALA A 782 -4.38 24.59 -14.90
C ALA A 782 -4.91 23.26 -15.46
N GLN A 783 -6.23 23.07 -15.43
CA GLN A 783 -6.91 21.91 -16.03
C GLN A 783 -6.92 22.00 -17.57
N GLU A 784 -7.07 23.20 -18.14
CA GLU A 784 -7.02 23.46 -19.58
C GLU A 784 -5.61 23.32 -20.15
N LYS A 785 -4.57 23.78 -19.45
CA LYS A 785 -3.16 23.52 -19.81
C LYS A 785 -2.82 22.03 -19.79
N GLU A 786 -3.56 21.23 -19.02
CA GLU A 786 -3.45 19.78 -19.00
C GLU A 786 -4.29 19.12 -20.10
N PHE A 787 -5.50 19.61 -20.39
CA PHE A 787 -6.31 19.25 -21.55
C PHE A 787 -5.61 19.55 -22.89
N ALA A 788 -4.82 20.63 -22.94
CA ALA A 788 -4.02 21.04 -24.08
C ALA A 788 -2.73 20.23 -24.24
N LYS A 789 -2.38 19.36 -23.28
CA LYS A 789 -1.35 18.34 -23.47
C LYS A 789 -2.03 17.10 -24.03
N PRO A 790 -1.79 16.73 -25.30
CA PRO A 790 -2.31 15.47 -25.82
C PRO A 790 -1.82 14.33 -24.93
N ALA A 791 -2.75 13.52 -24.40
CA ALA A 791 -2.44 12.18 -23.92
C ALA A 791 -1.81 11.46 -25.12
N HIS A 792 -0.50 11.24 -25.06
CA HIS A 792 0.35 10.99 -26.21
C HIS A 792 0.27 12.09 -27.29
N LYS A 793 1.26 12.99 -27.31
CA LYS A 793 1.67 13.59 -28.59
C LYS A 793 2.21 12.46 -29.47
N ILE A 794 1.34 11.76 -30.19
CA ILE A 794 1.65 11.48 -31.59
C ILE A 794 1.77 12.87 -32.20
N LYS A 795 3.00 13.41 -32.22
CA LYS A 795 3.25 14.61 -32.99
C LYS A 795 2.92 14.22 -34.42
N GLU A 796 1.86 14.79 -34.98
CA GLU A 796 1.78 14.98 -36.42
C GLU A 796 3.14 15.55 -36.85
N ILE A 797 3.82 14.77 -37.68
CA ILE A 797 5.09 15.16 -38.27
C ILE A 797 4.75 16.24 -39.28
N THR A 798 4.75 17.49 -38.82
CA THR A 798 4.75 18.65 -39.70
C THR A 798 6.04 18.61 -40.52
N LYS A 799 5.88 18.56 -41.85
CA LYS A 799 6.93 18.45 -42.87
C LYS A 799 7.74 19.76 -42.96
N GLU A 800 8.54 20.08 -41.95
CA GLU A 800 9.48 21.20 -42.04
C GLU A 800 10.91 20.73 -41.74
N ASN A 801 11.78 20.96 -42.73
CA ASN A 801 13.21 20.58 -42.84
C ASN A 801 13.50 19.26 -43.57
N GLN A 802 13.34 19.29 -44.90
CA GLN A 802 14.02 18.37 -45.81
C GLN A 802 15.48 18.81 -46.00
N LYS A 803 16.44 17.94 -45.65
CA LYS A 803 17.81 18.03 -46.18
C LYS A 803 18.11 16.74 -46.93
N THR A 804 18.41 16.87 -48.22
CA THR A 804 18.85 15.78 -49.09
C THR A 804 20.33 15.54 -48.86
N VAL A 805 20.71 14.31 -48.48
CA VAL A 805 22.11 13.87 -48.49
C VAL A 805 22.22 12.75 -49.51
N VAL A 806 23.08 12.95 -50.52
CA VAL A 806 23.35 11.97 -51.58
C VAL A 806 24.63 11.23 -51.21
N PHE A 807 24.57 9.91 -51.12
CA PHE A 807 25.76 9.06 -51.05
C PHE A 807 25.95 8.36 -52.40
N THR A 808 27.17 8.42 -52.92
CA THR A 808 27.61 7.63 -54.08
C THR A 808 28.49 6.51 -53.57
N VAL A 809 28.12 5.26 -53.82
CA VAL A 809 28.97 4.09 -53.54
C VAL A 809 29.42 3.55 -54.89
N GLU A 810 30.73 3.64 -55.16
CA GLU A 810 31.36 2.92 -56.26
C GLU A 810 31.99 1.65 -55.72
N ALA A 811 31.58 0.50 -56.27
CA ALA A 811 32.26 -0.77 -56.05
C ALA A 811 32.93 -1.20 -57.36
N SER A 812 34.25 -1.37 -57.33
CA SER A 812 35.04 -1.98 -58.40
C SER A 812 35.40 -3.40 -57.96
N LEU A 813 35.10 -4.40 -58.80
CA LEU A 813 35.56 -5.78 -58.62
C LEU A 813 36.73 -6.01 -59.59
N GLU A 814 37.96 -6.11 -59.06
CA GLU A 814 39.11 -6.64 -59.79
C GLU A 814 39.53 -8.00 -59.23
N ASN A 815 39.62 -8.97 -60.13
CA ASN A 815 40.36 -10.23 -60.07
C ASN A 815 40.27 -11.10 -58.81
N THR A 816 39.38 -12.09 -58.85
CA THR A 816 39.69 -13.42 -58.30
C THR A 816 39.08 -14.53 -59.17
N CYS A 817 39.93 -15.51 -59.46
CA CYS A 817 39.70 -16.67 -60.31
C CYS A 817 38.65 -17.64 -59.72
N GLN A 818 38.03 -18.42 -60.60
CA GLN A 818 36.93 -19.36 -60.38
C GLN A 818 37.19 -20.40 -59.27
N LYS A 819 36.31 -20.45 -58.27
CA LYS A 819 35.43 -21.59 -57.90
C LYS A 819 34.75 -21.28 -56.56
N ASP A 820 33.44 -21.56 -56.51
CA ASP A 820 32.52 -21.43 -55.37
C ASP A 820 32.09 -20.02 -54.96
N MET A 821 31.11 -19.47 -55.68
CA MET A 821 30.37 -18.25 -55.30
C MET A 821 29.11 -18.64 -54.52
N TYR A 822 29.28 -18.96 -53.23
CA TYR A 822 28.18 -18.91 -52.28
C TYR A 822 27.82 -17.45 -52.00
N LEU A 823 26.52 -17.16 -51.96
CA LEU A 823 25.90 -15.87 -51.65
C LEU A 823 26.58 -15.16 -50.47
N ALA A 824 27.41 -14.18 -50.76
CA ALA A 824 27.81 -13.17 -49.78
C ALA A 824 26.60 -12.25 -49.54
N ASN A 825 25.79 -12.59 -48.55
CA ASN A 825 24.82 -11.68 -47.95
C ASN A 825 25.61 -10.53 -47.30
N ALA A 826 25.74 -9.40 -48.00
CA ALA A 826 26.03 -8.12 -47.37
C ALA A 826 24.77 -7.68 -46.61
N SER A 827 24.58 -8.20 -45.40
CA SER A 827 23.56 -7.71 -44.48
C SER A 827 24.00 -6.37 -43.89
N VAL A 828 23.59 -5.28 -44.52
CA VAL A 828 23.49 -4.00 -43.81
C VAL A 828 22.25 -4.11 -42.93
N GLY A 829 22.45 -4.54 -41.68
CA GLY A 829 21.39 -4.70 -40.70
C GLY A 829 20.74 -3.36 -40.34
N PHE A 830 19.59 -3.06 -40.95
CA PHE A 830 18.68 -2.04 -40.45
C PHE A 830 17.73 -2.70 -39.44
N SER A 831 17.95 -2.47 -38.14
CA SER A 831 17.15 -3.05 -37.05
C SER A 831 15.81 -2.34 -36.81
N ASN A 832 15.22 -1.67 -37.81
CA ASN A 832 13.95 -0.95 -37.66
C ASN A 832 13.00 -1.35 -38.78
N GLN A 833 11.77 -1.71 -38.39
CA GLN A 833 10.65 -1.98 -39.30
C GLN A 833 10.54 -0.89 -40.36
N VAL A 834 10.71 -1.27 -41.62
CA VAL A 834 10.38 -0.40 -42.75
C VAL A 834 8.87 -0.47 -42.94
N VAL A 835 8.15 0.56 -42.49
CA VAL A 835 6.78 0.79 -42.93
C VAL A 835 6.87 1.29 -44.37
N VAL A 836 6.54 0.43 -45.33
CA VAL A 836 6.36 0.85 -46.73
C VAL A 836 4.98 1.48 -46.81
N ASP A 837 4.94 2.82 -46.82
CA ASP A 837 3.73 3.59 -47.12
C ASP A 837 3.47 3.46 -48.63
N ALA A 838 2.59 2.53 -49.01
CA ALA A 838 2.15 2.39 -50.38
C ALA A 838 1.08 3.45 -50.66
N ASP A 839 1.45 4.45 -51.45
CA ASP A 839 0.54 5.48 -51.97
C ASP A 839 -0.54 4.79 -52.84
N PRO A 840 -1.80 4.70 -52.41
CA PRO A 840 -2.81 3.89 -53.09
C PRO A 840 -3.21 4.44 -54.47
N GLU A 841 -2.84 5.69 -54.78
CA GLU A 841 -3.20 6.34 -56.05
C GLU A 841 -2.21 6.06 -57.21
N LYS A 842 -1.13 5.29 -56.98
CA LYS A 842 -0.08 5.03 -58.00
C LYS A 842 -0.02 3.64 -58.60
N TYR A 843 -0.92 2.73 -58.23
CA TYR A 843 -0.91 1.35 -58.73
C TYR A 843 -2.30 0.93 -59.22
N THR A 844 -2.70 1.48 -60.37
CA THR A 844 -3.76 0.89 -61.19
C THR A 844 -3.15 -0.21 -62.04
N ASP A 845 -3.22 -1.47 -61.58
CA ASP A 845 -3.40 -2.66 -62.43
C ASP A 845 -3.42 -3.95 -61.58
N GLY A 846 -4.64 -4.41 -61.26
CA GLY A 846 -5.07 -5.81 -61.42
C GLY A 846 -4.29 -7.01 -60.81
N GLY A 847 -3.51 -6.87 -59.74
CA GLY A 847 -2.81 -8.03 -59.12
C GLY A 847 -3.09 -8.20 -57.63
N TRP A 848 -3.60 -9.37 -57.21
CA TRP A 848 -3.68 -9.77 -55.80
C TRP A 848 -2.28 -10.14 -55.28
N TYR A 849 -1.85 -9.56 -54.15
CA TYR A 849 -0.63 -9.97 -53.45
C TYR A 849 -0.94 -10.36 -52.01
N SER A 850 -0.48 -11.54 -51.61
CA SER A 850 -0.57 -12.07 -50.24
C SER A 850 0.70 -11.74 -49.47
N ILE A 851 0.59 -11.14 -48.28
CA ILE A 851 1.72 -10.85 -47.40
C ILE A 851 1.96 -12.10 -46.53
N TYR A 852 3.05 -12.82 -46.82
CA TYR A 852 3.56 -13.87 -45.92
C TYR A 852 4.34 -13.21 -44.77
N HIS A 853 3.88 -13.42 -43.54
CA HIS A 853 4.69 -13.23 -42.33
C HIS A 853 5.47 -14.53 -42.07
N PRO A 854 6.82 -14.53 -42.08
CA PRO A 854 7.56 -15.62 -41.47
C PRO A 854 7.51 -15.42 -39.95
N VAL A 855 6.74 -16.28 -39.29
CA VAL A 855 6.88 -16.54 -37.85
C VAL A 855 8.11 -17.41 -37.70
N ASP A 856 9.21 -16.86 -37.20
CA ASP A 856 10.34 -17.68 -36.77
C ASP A 856 10.30 -17.82 -35.25
N SER A 857 9.76 -18.97 -34.84
CA SER A 857 9.80 -19.54 -33.51
C SER A 857 11.15 -20.24 -33.31
N SER A 858 12.11 -19.59 -32.64
CA SER A 858 13.18 -20.26 -31.89
C SER A 858 14.15 -19.24 -31.27
N CYS A 859 14.02 -18.99 -29.97
CA CYS A 859 15.13 -18.74 -29.03
C CYS A 859 14.51 -18.64 -27.63
N TYR A 860 14.56 -19.76 -26.91
CA TYR A 860 14.39 -19.85 -25.46
C TYR A 860 15.69 -19.47 -24.75
#